data_AF-A0AA40D6U2-F1
#
_entry.id   AF-A0AA40D6U2-F1
#
_cell.length_a   1.000
_cell.length_b   1.000
_cell.length_c   1.000
_cell.angle_alpha   90.00
_cell.angle_beta   90.00
_cell.angle_gamma   90.00
#
_symmetry.space_group_name_H-M   'P 1'
#
loop_
_entity.id
_entity.type
_entity.pdbx_description
1 polymer ?
#
loop_
_entity_poly.entity_id
_entity_poly.type
_entity_poly.pdbx_seq_one_letter_code
_entity_poly.pdbx_strand_id
1 'polypeptide(L)'
;MALSTLSLSSRTTARAIQRNFITKQTATSRLSLPICGDVIRPSTAPLAAAYMHTASSRTNTSPSSSRTTSPRLQFFPRYSQVNKFPLAATMATFSSSNPQHTMQTSGAADSVWIHKVPYNQYPKFHTLDRDLETDVAIIGAGISGITTAYELVRRGKNVVMLEARDVLSGETGRTSGHLTNDLDDGFVEIAKKHGEGGAKIASESHAWARDRIGQIAQELGIECEYRRLPAYDISQFPLGHEKHDQEMDELKQETEMQKKIGMHTRFDPNLKVKGWSGKIDQRGGMVVDNQATFHPTQYLVGVLNWLKQQPNFQCYTRTRVMSVAEKGLEVLGLGHKRVEIQTENGHTVKAENAVEATCVPLQKLSVITELEFYRSYCIAIRVPKGSIEDCLLYDNAEEYKYVRLTACDDKDDYLIVGGCDHKVGQEETTPRYAELEQWTRERFPQAGKIDYQWSGQIFEPVDFLGFIGKNQGCDKIYIVTGDSGDGLTHGTLAGKLIADEIEGNNVTNDWATLYAPNRLASILKSLPSLISHDLQINAQYKRLLQTDITDIEDLAPGCGGVLNPKTKKPMAVYKDENGQVHTYSALCPHLKGVVCWNSAEKSFDCPVHGSRFSKEGICVAGPAKANLSPMDKGGEVDQGIAVGAE
;
A
#
# COMPACT_ATOMS: atom_id res chain seq x y z
N MET A 1 -15.09 -49.74 2.91
CA MET A 1 -14.03 -49.07 2.13
C MET A 1 -14.28 -47.58 2.24
N ALA A 2 -13.39 -46.89 2.96
CA ALA A 2 -13.61 -45.55 3.48
C ALA A 2 -13.22 -44.48 2.46
N LEU A 3 -14.11 -43.49 2.30
CA LEU A 3 -13.85 -42.19 1.71
C LEU A 3 -13.26 -41.29 2.81
N SER A 4 -12.10 -40.68 2.54
CA SER A 4 -11.55 -39.60 3.38
C SER A 4 -11.49 -38.31 2.57
N THR A 5 -12.22 -37.32 3.07
CA THR A 5 -12.21 -35.90 2.78
C THR A 5 -10.81 -35.29 3.01
N LEU A 6 -10.27 -34.59 2.01
CA LEU A 6 -9.12 -33.68 2.14
C LEU A 6 -9.62 -32.25 1.96
N SER A 7 -9.54 -31.47 3.04
CA SER A 7 -9.77 -30.03 3.04
C SER A 7 -8.63 -29.32 2.32
N LEU A 8 -8.97 -28.48 1.36
CA LEU A 8 -8.04 -27.53 0.74
C LEU A 8 -7.71 -26.40 1.73
N SER A 9 -6.47 -26.32 2.18
CA SER A 9 -5.90 -25.11 2.77
C SER A 9 -5.22 -24.31 1.65
N SER A 10 -5.77 -23.14 1.32
CA SER A 10 -5.16 -22.14 0.45
C SER A 10 -3.95 -21.53 1.16
N ARG A 11 -2.77 -21.59 0.53
CA ARG A 11 -1.54 -20.94 0.98
C ARG A 11 -1.47 -19.54 0.37
N THR A 12 -1.66 -18.52 1.19
CA THR A 12 -1.35 -17.10 0.94
C THR A 12 0.07 -16.82 1.47
N THR A 13 0.80 -15.85 0.92
CA THR A 13 2.02 -16.09 0.12
C THR A 13 2.82 -14.82 -0.22
N ALA A 14 3.19 -13.94 0.74
CA ALA A 14 4.36 -13.05 0.58
C ALA A 14 5.08 -12.68 1.90
N ARG A 15 4.39 -12.16 2.94
CA ARG A 15 5.05 -11.77 4.22
C ARG A 15 5.64 -12.95 5.02
N ALA A 16 5.06 -14.15 4.93
CA ALA A 16 5.53 -15.34 5.65
C ALA A 16 6.62 -16.18 4.93
N ILE A 17 6.86 -15.99 3.62
CA ILE A 17 7.83 -16.83 2.86
C ILE A 17 9.27 -16.39 3.04
N GLN A 18 9.56 -15.10 3.30
CA GLN A 18 10.94 -14.67 3.55
C GLN A 18 11.48 -15.12 4.92
N ARG A 19 10.62 -15.35 5.92
CA ARG A 19 11.07 -15.67 7.30
C ARG A 19 11.26 -17.16 7.60
N ASN A 20 10.63 -18.09 6.87
CA ASN A 20 10.64 -19.53 7.22
C ASN A 20 11.79 -20.37 6.63
N PHE A 21 12.73 -19.79 5.87
CA PHE A 21 13.81 -20.56 5.23
C PHE A 21 15.12 -20.65 6.04
N ILE A 22 15.23 -20.07 7.24
CA ILE A 22 16.49 -19.99 8.00
C ILE A 22 16.36 -20.50 9.46
N THR A 23 15.59 -21.56 9.69
CA THR A 23 15.58 -22.26 11.01
C THR A 23 15.90 -23.75 10.93
N LYS A 24 16.46 -24.23 9.81
CA LYS A 24 17.06 -25.57 9.74
C LYS A 24 18.37 -25.57 8.96
N GLN A 25 19.45 -25.14 9.60
CA GLN A 25 20.79 -25.73 9.42
C GLN A 25 21.82 -25.03 10.33
N THR A 26 22.00 -25.56 11.54
CA THR A 26 23.25 -25.38 12.29
C THR A 26 23.57 -26.67 13.03
N ALA A 27 24.37 -27.52 12.39
CA ALA A 27 25.30 -28.41 13.07
C ALA A 27 26.32 -28.89 12.05
N THR A 28 27.50 -28.28 12.01
CA THR A 28 28.77 -29.02 11.89
C THR A 28 29.95 -28.08 12.07
N SER A 29 30.75 -28.41 13.08
CA SER A 29 32.02 -27.79 13.44
C SER A 29 33.12 -28.16 12.45
N ARG A 30 34.04 -27.20 12.29
CA ARG A 30 35.31 -27.24 11.54
C ARG A 30 36.19 -28.46 11.88
N LEU A 31 36.92 -28.98 10.89
CA LEU A 31 38.39 -29.03 10.91
C LEU A 31 38.97 -29.56 9.59
N SER A 32 39.99 -28.86 9.13
CA SER A 32 40.86 -29.08 7.97
C SER A 32 41.92 -30.16 8.22
N LEU A 33 42.28 -30.95 7.19
CA LEU A 33 43.66 -31.20 6.68
C LEU A 33 43.67 -32.33 5.61
N PRO A 34 44.68 -32.42 4.71
CA PRO A 34 44.60 -33.20 3.49
C PRO A 34 45.60 -34.38 3.39
N ILE A 35 45.46 -35.16 2.29
CA ILE A 35 46.46 -36.02 1.59
C ILE A 35 46.63 -37.51 2.02
N CYS A 36 46.36 -38.36 1.01
CA CYS A 36 46.87 -39.67 0.57
C CYS A 36 47.31 -40.79 1.53
N GLY A 37 46.95 -42.02 1.12
CA GLY A 37 47.75 -43.24 1.27
C GLY A 37 46.92 -44.44 1.73
N ASP A 38 46.08 -45.03 0.88
CA ASP A 38 46.37 -46.22 0.05
C ASP A 38 46.17 -47.58 0.74
N VAL A 39 45.55 -48.49 -0.03
CA VAL A 39 45.85 -49.93 -0.13
C VAL A 39 45.03 -50.96 0.70
N ILE A 40 44.25 -51.74 -0.08
CA ILE A 40 43.92 -53.18 0.03
C ILE A 40 42.54 -53.62 0.61
N ARG A 41 41.63 -53.89 -0.36
CA ARG A 41 40.64 -54.98 -0.55
C ARG A 41 40.95 -56.34 0.14
N PRO A 42 40.10 -57.40 0.05
CA PRO A 42 38.65 -57.50 -0.21
C PRO A 42 37.93 -58.57 0.66
N SER A 43 36.66 -58.81 0.29
CA SER A 43 35.92 -60.09 0.30
C SER A 43 34.83 -60.19 1.38
N THR A 44 33.57 -60.03 0.99
CA THR A 44 32.58 -61.01 0.46
C THR A 44 31.61 -61.43 1.57
N ALA A 45 30.38 -60.88 1.50
CA ALA A 45 29.07 -61.55 1.44
C ALA A 45 28.81 -62.87 2.24
N PRO A 46 27.55 -63.34 2.41
CA PRO A 46 26.24 -62.66 2.38
C PRO A 46 25.17 -63.24 3.38
N LEU A 47 23.94 -62.68 3.28
CA LEU A 47 22.60 -63.36 3.30
C LEU A 47 21.96 -63.94 4.60
N ALA A 48 20.70 -63.47 4.78
CA ALA A 48 19.45 -64.25 4.96
C ALA A 48 18.81 -64.50 6.36
N ALA A 49 17.52 -64.12 6.40
CA ALA A 49 16.32 -64.87 6.84
C ALA A 49 15.99 -65.17 8.34
N ALA A 50 14.89 -64.54 8.80
CA ALA A 50 13.59 -65.12 9.19
C ALA A 50 13.33 -65.91 10.51
N TYR A 51 12.08 -65.76 10.98
CA TYR A 51 11.16 -66.66 11.73
C TYR A 51 10.99 -66.62 13.30
N MET A 52 9.75 -66.25 13.69
CA MET A 52 8.74 -66.86 14.62
C MET A 52 8.89 -67.09 16.15
N HIS A 53 7.78 -66.72 16.84
CA HIS A 53 7.03 -67.32 17.98
C HIS A 53 7.70 -67.52 19.37
N THR A 54 7.06 -67.17 20.50
CA THR A 54 6.01 -67.97 21.21
C THR A 54 5.48 -67.23 22.47
N ALA A 55 4.37 -67.73 23.03
CA ALA A 55 3.53 -67.16 24.10
C ALA A 55 3.63 -67.87 25.47
N SER A 56 3.09 -67.27 26.56
CA SER A 56 2.55 -67.88 27.82
C SER A 56 2.54 -66.85 29.00
N SER A 57 1.74 -66.85 30.08
CA SER A 57 0.33 -67.14 30.42
C SER A 57 0.12 -66.84 31.95
N ARG A 58 -1.15 -66.64 32.40
CA ARG A 58 -1.75 -66.79 33.77
C ARG A 58 -1.46 -65.74 34.88
N THR A 59 -2.32 -65.35 35.85
CA THR A 59 -3.75 -65.60 36.25
C THR A 59 -4.22 -64.65 37.39
N ASN A 60 -5.51 -64.24 37.35
CA ASN A 60 -6.57 -64.03 38.38
C ASN A 60 -6.36 -63.36 39.76
N THR A 61 -7.26 -62.41 40.10
CA THR A 61 -8.32 -62.54 41.16
C THR A 61 -9.25 -61.28 41.22
N SER A 62 -10.53 -61.50 41.53
CA SER A 62 -11.61 -60.57 41.93
C SER A 62 -12.37 -61.24 43.11
N PRO A 63 -13.43 -60.72 43.80
CA PRO A 63 -14.35 -59.60 43.48
C PRO A 63 -14.85 -58.73 44.70
N SER A 64 -15.69 -57.71 44.46
CA SER A 64 -16.98 -57.50 45.18
C SER A 64 -17.71 -56.23 44.73
N SER A 65 -19.02 -56.22 44.99
CA SER A 65 -20.12 -55.51 44.35
C SER A 65 -20.54 -54.17 44.98
N SER A 66 -21.15 -53.27 44.21
CA SER A 66 -22.53 -52.80 44.43
C SER A 66 -23.02 -51.88 43.30
N ARG A 67 -24.31 -52.01 42.97
CA ARG A 67 -25.05 -51.31 41.92
C ARG A 67 -25.48 -49.91 42.37
N THR A 68 -25.50 -48.96 41.45
CA THR A 68 -26.60 -47.98 41.34
C THR A 68 -26.64 -47.33 39.94
N THR A 69 -27.72 -47.64 39.22
CA THR A 69 -28.49 -46.79 38.27
C THR A 69 -27.77 -45.73 37.41
N SER A 70 -27.72 -45.95 36.09
CA SER A 70 -27.61 -44.89 35.07
C SER A 70 -28.59 -45.18 33.91
N PRO A 71 -29.41 -44.19 33.48
CA PRO A 71 -30.24 -44.32 32.29
C PRO A 71 -29.54 -43.72 31.05
N ARG A 72 -29.79 -44.41 29.91
CA ARG A 72 -29.90 -43.91 28.53
C ARG A 72 -28.88 -42.89 28.01
N LEU A 73 -28.15 -43.33 26.99
CA LEU A 73 -27.49 -42.50 25.98
C LEU A 73 -28.41 -41.36 25.50
N GLN A 74 -27.95 -40.12 25.67
CA GLN A 74 -28.33 -38.98 24.83
C GLN A 74 -27.06 -38.46 24.16
N PHE A 75 -27.15 -38.35 22.83
CA PHE A 75 -26.17 -37.69 21.98
C PHE A 75 -25.99 -36.24 22.42
N PHE A 76 -24.75 -35.84 22.73
CA PHE A 76 -24.37 -34.43 22.83
C PHE A 76 -24.26 -33.84 21.41
N PRO A 77 -25.00 -32.78 21.07
CA PRO A 77 -24.77 -32.06 19.82
C PRO A 77 -23.50 -31.23 19.94
N ARG A 78 -22.75 -31.17 18.83
CA ARG A 78 -21.59 -30.30 18.64
C ARG A 78 -21.97 -28.85 18.99
N TYR A 79 -21.14 -28.21 19.79
CA TYR A 79 -21.13 -26.76 19.95
C TYR A 79 -20.74 -26.10 18.61
N SER A 80 -21.75 -25.69 17.84
CA SER A 80 -21.62 -24.68 16.79
C SER A 80 -22.65 -23.58 17.08
N GLN A 81 -22.27 -22.65 17.95
CA GLN A 81 -22.93 -21.37 18.05
C GLN A 81 -21.88 -20.28 17.87
N VAL A 82 -21.62 -19.97 16.61
CA VAL A 82 -21.15 -18.64 16.24
C VAL A 82 -22.33 -17.72 16.57
N ASN A 83 -22.17 -16.89 17.60
CA ASN A 83 -23.12 -15.82 17.88
C ASN A 83 -23.17 -14.91 16.65
N LYS A 84 -24.24 -15.03 15.87
CA LYS A 84 -24.59 -14.08 14.82
C LYS A 84 -25.00 -12.79 15.53
N PHE A 85 -24.05 -11.89 15.76
CA PHE A 85 -24.39 -10.49 15.91
C PHE A 85 -25.04 -10.02 14.60
N PRO A 86 -26.11 -9.22 14.63
CA PRO A 86 -26.59 -8.59 13.42
C PRO A 86 -25.50 -7.60 12.99
N LEU A 87 -24.71 -7.96 11.97
CA LEU A 87 -23.99 -6.98 11.18
C LEU A 87 -25.06 -6.06 10.58
N ALA A 88 -25.27 -4.90 11.21
CA ALA A 88 -25.88 -3.79 10.51
C ALA A 88 -24.92 -3.51 9.35
N ALA A 89 -25.38 -3.74 8.11
CA ALA A 89 -24.66 -3.28 6.94
C ALA A 89 -24.58 -1.76 7.05
N THR A 90 -23.47 -1.26 7.58
CA THR A 90 -23.18 0.17 7.64
C THR A 90 -23.06 0.61 6.19
N MET A 91 -24.11 1.22 5.65
CA MET A 91 -24.07 1.76 4.29
C MET A 91 -22.93 2.77 4.24
N ALA A 92 -21.90 2.48 3.45
CA ALA A 92 -20.92 3.49 3.06
C ALA A 92 -21.71 4.69 2.52
N THR A 93 -21.34 5.89 2.92
CA THR A 93 -21.80 7.10 2.24
C THR A 93 -21.15 7.15 0.86
N PHE A 94 -21.68 6.36 -0.08
CA PHE A 94 -21.38 6.52 -1.49
C PHE A 94 -22.04 7.83 -1.93
N SER A 95 -21.24 8.81 -2.36
CA SER A 95 -21.72 10.01 -3.02
C SER A 95 -22.26 9.65 -4.42
N SER A 96 -23.40 8.97 -4.47
CA SER A 96 -24.04 8.45 -5.69
C SER A 96 -24.65 9.53 -6.59
N SER A 97 -24.50 10.82 -6.28
CA SER A 97 -25.14 11.91 -7.03
C SER A 97 -24.20 12.79 -7.84
N ASN A 98 -22.87 12.70 -7.64
CA ASN A 98 -21.92 13.51 -8.41
C ASN A 98 -21.31 12.68 -9.56
N PRO A 99 -21.71 12.93 -10.83
CA PRO A 99 -21.15 12.21 -11.98
C PRO A 99 -19.64 12.40 -12.12
N GLN A 100 -19.08 13.52 -11.63
CA GLN A 100 -17.65 13.83 -11.72
C GLN A 100 -16.86 13.42 -10.46
N HIS A 101 -17.44 12.59 -9.58
CA HIS A 101 -16.77 12.13 -8.36
C HIS A 101 -15.42 11.46 -8.64
N THR A 102 -15.33 10.71 -9.74
CA THR A 102 -14.06 10.10 -10.20
C THR A 102 -12.98 11.12 -10.53
N MET A 103 -13.30 12.39 -10.78
CA MET A 103 -12.28 13.43 -10.98
C MET A 103 -11.67 13.92 -9.67
N GLN A 104 -12.32 13.65 -8.53
CA GLN A 104 -11.96 14.17 -7.21
C GLN A 104 -11.29 13.13 -6.31
N THR A 105 -11.45 11.84 -6.59
CA THR A 105 -10.90 10.73 -5.80
C THR A 105 -10.74 9.46 -6.62
N SER A 106 -9.83 8.54 -6.23
CA SER A 106 -9.53 7.30 -6.98
C SER A 106 -10.42 6.09 -6.61
N GLY A 107 -11.52 6.31 -5.89
CA GLY A 107 -12.47 5.25 -5.52
C GLY A 107 -13.85 5.82 -5.19
N ALA A 108 -14.89 4.98 -5.24
CA ALA A 108 -16.27 5.43 -5.05
C ALA A 108 -16.60 5.92 -3.64
N ALA A 109 -15.78 5.56 -2.64
CA ALA A 109 -15.93 6.07 -1.28
C ALA A 109 -15.01 7.27 -1.03
N ASP A 110 -15.52 8.24 -0.27
CA ASP A 110 -14.75 9.38 0.21
C ASP A 110 -13.94 9.03 1.45
N SER A 111 -12.72 9.56 1.53
CA SER A 111 -11.90 9.49 2.74
C SER A 111 -12.38 10.49 3.78
N VAL A 112 -12.02 10.28 5.04
CA VAL A 112 -12.39 11.18 6.16
C VAL A 112 -11.97 12.64 5.95
N TRP A 113 -10.97 12.91 5.10
CA TRP A 113 -10.44 14.25 4.88
C TRP A 113 -11.43 15.25 4.29
N ILE A 114 -12.44 14.77 3.55
CA ILE A 114 -13.48 15.66 3.02
C ILE A 114 -14.37 16.25 4.13
N HIS A 115 -14.32 15.69 5.33
CA HIS A 115 -15.12 16.12 6.47
C HIS A 115 -14.84 17.58 6.86
N LYS A 116 -13.56 17.98 6.86
CA LYS A 116 -13.14 19.36 7.14
C LYS A 116 -12.88 20.17 5.87
N VAL A 117 -12.43 19.52 4.79
CA VAL A 117 -12.12 20.20 3.52
C VAL A 117 -12.82 19.48 2.36
N PRO A 118 -14.08 19.80 2.07
CA PRO A 118 -14.79 19.25 0.92
C PRO A 118 -14.12 19.63 -0.41
N TYR A 119 -14.30 18.81 -1.46
CA TYR A 119 -13.64 18.99 -2.77
C TYR A 119 -13.88 20.33 -3.46
N ASN A 120 -14.98 21.03 -3.13
CA ASN A 120 -15.27 22.36 -3.68
C ASN A 120 -14.37 23.46 -3.09
N GLN A 121 -13.71 23.22 -1.96
CA GLN A 121 -12.76 24.13 -1.34
C GLN A 121 -11.33 23.95 -1.89
N TYR A 122 -11.09 22.92 -2.70
CA TYR A 122 -9.76 22.70 -3.28
C TYR A 122 -9.47 23.77 -4.34
N PRO A 123 -8.22 24.24 -4.46
CA PRO A 123 -7.86 25.23 -5.47
C PRO A 123 -8.15 24.71 -6.87
N LYS A 124 -8.85 25.52 -7.67
CA LYS A 124 -9.17 25.20 -9.06
C LYS A 124 -8.11 25.76 -10.00
N PHE A 125 -7.80 24.95 -11.01
CA PHE A 125 -6.84 25.22 -12.08
C PHE A 125 -7.51 24.94 -13.43
N HIS A 126 -6.97 25.54 -14.48
CA HIS A 126 -7.50 25.38 -15.84
C HIS A 126 -6.89 24.15 -16.51
N THR A 127 -7.56 23.60 -17.52
CA THR A 127 -6.95 22.63 -18.44
C THR A 127 -5.92 23.34 -19.30
N LEU A 128 -4.82 22.67 -19.64
CA LEU A 128 -3.80 23.21 -20.53
C LEU A 128 -4.41 23.48 -21.91
N ASP A 129 -4.27 24.70 -22.42
CA ASP A 129 -4.91 25.18 -23.65
C ASP A 129 -3.92 25.69 -24.71
N ARG A 130 -2.62 25.53 -24.43
CA ARG A 130 -1.52 25.99 -25.28
C ARG A 130 -0.24 25.24 -24.97
N ASP A 131 0.70 25.32 -25.89
CA ASP A 131 2.06 24.85 -25.65
C ASP A 131 2.81 25.77 -24.69
N LEU A 132 3.71 25.21 -23.87
CA LEU A 132 4.48 25.94 -22.86
C LEU A 132 5.96 25.54 -22.88
N GLU A 133 6.81 26.46 -22.41
CA GLU A 133 8.19 26.18 -22.02
C GLU A 133 8.38 26.55 -20.55
N THR A 134 9.16 25.78 -19.81
CA THR A 134 9.41 25.99 -18.36
C THR A 134 10.77 25.44 -17.96
N ASP A 135 11.26 25.78 -16.76
CA ASP A 135 12.50 25.17 -16.26
C ASP A 135 12.25 23.72 -15.83
N VAL A 136 11.18 23.50 -15.04
CA VAL A 136 10.82 22.17 -14.55
C VAL A 136 9.34 21.90 -14.78
N ALA A 137 9.02 20.74 -15.36
CA ALA A 137 7.66 20.24 -15.46
C ALA A 137 7.43 19.09 -14.48
N ILE A 138 6.38 19.15 -13.67
CA ILE A 138 6.02 18.13 -12.69
C ILE A 138 4.73 17.45 -13.15
N ILE A 139 4.73 16.12 -13.22
CA ILE A 139 3.58 15.32 -13.63
C ILE A 139 3.02 14.64 -12.38
N GLY A 140 1.83 15.05 -11.94
CA GLY A 140 1.14 14.58 -10.75
C GLY A 140 1.06 15.64 -9.65
N ALA A 141 -0.14 15.89 -9.14
CA ALA A 141 -0.42 16.84 -8.06
C ALA A 141 -0.78 16.17 -6.73
N GLY A 142 -0.08 15.08 -6.41
CA GLY A 142 -0.03 14.51 -5.06
C GLY A 142 1.05 15.18 -4.19
N ILE A 143 1.30 14.65 -2.99
CA ILE A 143 2.27 15.23 -2.05
C ILE A 143 3.68 15.37 -2.66
N SER A 144 4.14 14.36 -3.40
CA SER A 144 5.46 14.38 -4.05
C SER A 144 5.59 15.53 -5.05
N GLY A 145 4.58 15.72 -5.90
CA GLY A 145 4.58 16.79 -6.89
C GLY A 145 4.45 18.18 -6.26
N ILE A 146 3.56 18.33 -5.28
CA ILE A 146 3.33 19.60 -4.58
C ILE A 146 4.56 20.04 -3.77
N THR A 147 5.18 19.12 -3.02
CA THR A 147 6.39 19.45 -2.26
C THR A 147 7.57 19.74 -3.18
N THR A 148 7.71 19.01 -4.30
CA THR A 148 8.73 19.30 -5.31
C THR A 148 8.52 20.68 -5.93
N ALA A 149 7.28 21.05 -6.25
CA ALA A 149 6.95 22.38 -6.74
C ALA A 149 7.32 23.46 -5.72
N TYR A 150 6.95 23.25 -4.45
CA TYR A 150 7.27 24.17 -3.35
C TYR A 150 8.77 24.44 -3.23
N GLU A 151 9.59 23.38 -3.18
CA GLU A 151 11.05 23.50 -3.06
C GLU A 151 11.68 24.19 -4.28
N LEU A 152 11.24 23.85 -5.50
CA LEU A 152 11.78 24.44 -6.73
C LEU A 152 11.36 25.91 -6.94
N VAL A 153 10.10 26.25 -6.64
CA VAL A 153 9.57 27.61 -6.75
C VAL A 153 10.31 28.55 -5.79
N ARG A 154 10.59 28.11 -4.56
CA ARG A 154 11.40 28.88 -3.60
C ARG A 154 12.85 29.10 -4.03
N ARG A 155 13.37 28.21 -4.88
CA ARG A 155 14.70 28.34 -5.51
C ARG A 155 14.65 29.14 -6.83
N GLY A 156 13.52 29.79 -7.12
CA GLY A 156 13.37 30.68 -8.26
C GLY A 156 13.20 29.99 -9.61
N LYS A 157 12.90 28.69 -9.65
CA LYS A 157 12.63 27.96 -10.90
C LYS A 157 11.21 28.26 -11.39
N ASN A 158 11.04 28.33 -12.72
CA ASN A 158 9.74 28.32 -13.36
C ASN A 158 9.21 26.89 -13.38
N VAL A 159 8.06 26.66 -12.75
CA VAL A 159 7.49 25.32 -12.58
C VAL A 159 6.10 25.26 -13.20
N VAL A 160 5.89 24.24 -14.05
CA VAL A 160 4.57 23.85 -14.56
C VAL A 160 4.21 22.49 -13.98
N MET A 161 3.08 22.39 -13.27
CA MET A 161 2.56 21.13 -12.74
C MET A 161 1.33 20.67 -13.53
N LEU A 162 1.31 19.41 -13.97
CA LEU A 162 0.24 18.81 -14.76
C LEU A 162 -0.42 17.68 -13.98
N GLU A 163 -1.75 17.72 -13.84
CA GLU A 163 -2.55 16.70 -13.17
C GLU A 163 -3.63 16.19 -14.12
N ALA A 164 -3.78 14.88 -14.22
CA ALA A 164 -4.71 14.24 -15.14
C ALA A 164 -6.17 14.40 -14.71
N ARG A 165 -6.43 14.59 -13.40
CA ARG A 165 -7.76 14.82 -12.82
C ARG A 165 -7.79 16.13 -12.03
N ASP A 166 -8.54 16.24 -10.94
CA ASP A 166 -8.40 17.36 -10.00
C ASP A 166 -7.19 17.11 -9.08
N VAL A 167 -6.63 18.18 -8.49
CA VAL A 167 -5.53 18.07 -7.52
C VAL A 167 -5.90 17.17 -6.34
N LEU A 168 -4.91 16.43 -5.80
CA LEU A 168 -5.09 15.52 -4.67
C LEU A 168 -6.10 14.37 -4.89
N SER A 169 -6.54 14.12 -6.13
CA SER A 169 -7.52 13.07 -6.44
C SER A 169 -6.97 11.64 -6.39
N GLY A 170 -5.65 11.48 -6.30
CA GLY A 170 -4.96 10.19 -6.17
C GLY A 170 -4.82 9.70 -4.72
N GLU A 171 -3.78 8.89 -4.49
CA GLU A 171 -3.58 8.20 -3.21
C GLU A 171 -3.25 9.14 -2.04
N THR A 172 -2.67 10.31 -2.30
CA THR A 172 -2.50 11.35 -1.28
C THR A 172 -3.83 11.78 -0.64
N GLY A 173 -4.91 11.85 -1.42
CA GLY A 173 -6.25 12.16 -0.89
C GLY A 173 -6.91 10.98 -0.16
N ARG A 174 -6.29 9.80 -0.17
CA ARG A 174 -6.81 8.54 0.39
C ARG A 174 -5.92 7.94 1.48
N THR A 175 -4.82 8.59 1.82
CA THR A 175 -3.94 8.20 2.94
C THR A 175 -4.68 8.14 4.27
N SER A 176 -4.16 7.38 5.24
CA SER A 176 -4.56 7.43 6.64
C SER A 176 -3.90 8.57 7.41
N GLY A 177 -2.87 9.22 6.85
CA GLY A 177 -2.27 10.44 7.39
C GLY A 177 -1.22 10.23 8.50
N HIS A 178 -0.57 9.07 8.55
CA HIS A 178 0.57 8.87 9.46
C HIS A 178 1.79 9.64 8.96
N LEU A 179 2.47 10.37 9.85
CA LEU A 179 3.66 11.15 9.51
C LEU A 179 4.82 10.76 10.42
N THR A 180 5.49 9.68 10.03
CA THR A 180 6.42 8.93 10.88
C THR A 180 7.80 8.83 10.24
N ASN A 181 8.83 8.66 11.07
CA ASN A 181 10.14 8.20 10.64
C ASN A 181 10.45 6.78 11.16
N ASP A 182 9.47 6.15 11.80
CA ASP A 182 9.44 4.71 11.99
C ASP A 182 8.73 4.08 10.79
N LEU A 183 9.50 3.34 9.97
CA LEU A 183 9.10 2.92 8.63
C LEU A 183 8.46 1.53 8.67
N ASP A 184 7.50 1.30 7.76
CA ASP A 184 6.60 0.12 7.81
C ASP A 184 7.33 -1.23 7.82
N ASP A 185 8.47 -1.34 7.14
CA ASP A 185 9.23 -2.58 7.03
C ASP A 185 10.18 -2.85 8.23
N GLY A 186 10.35 -1.88 9.12
CA GLY A 186 11.24 -1.95 10.27
C GLY A 186 12.73 -1.83 9.93
N PHE A 187 13.50 -1.22 10.84
CA PHE A 187 14.92 -0.97 10.63
C PHE A 187 15.78 -2.21 10.70
N VAL A 188 15.33 -3.30 11.34
CA VAL A 188 16.04 -4.59 11.26
C VAL A 188 16.09 -5.11 9.82
N GLU A 189 14.98 -5.06 9.08
CA GLU A 189 14.94 -5.53 7.69
C GLU A 189 15.61 -4.54 6.73
N ILE A 190 15.40 -3.23 6.93
CA ILE A 190 16.09 -2.20 6.14
C ILE A 190 17.61 -2.33 6.30
N ALA A 191 18.12 -2.57 7.52
CA ALA A 191 19.55 -2.75 7.75
C ALA A 191 20.12 -4.00 7.08
N LYS A 192 19.33 -5.08 6.95
CA LYS A 192 19.77 -6.28 6.20
C LYS A 192 19.97 -5.99 4.72
N LYS A 193 19.18 -5.08 4.14
CA LYS A 193 19.23 -4.74 2.70
C LYS A 193 20.25 -3.64 2.41
N HIS A 194 20.29 -2.61 3.24
CA HIS A 194 21.02 -1.35 2.99
C HIS A 194 22.17 -1.10 3.97
N GLY A 195 22.41 -2.03 4.89
CA GLY A 195 23.35 -1.87 5.98
C GLY A 195 22.85 -0.90 7.06
N GLU A 196 23.52 -0.88 8.21
CA GLU A 196 23.18 0.02 9.32
C GLU A 196 23.27 1.49 8.93
N GLY A 197 24.23 1.85 8.06
CA GLY A 197 24.35 3.21 7.51
C GLY A 197 23.15 3.62 6.65
N GLY A 198 22.63 2.72 5.82
CA GLY A 198 21.42 2.95 5.04
C GLY A 198 20.18 3.10 5.91
N ALA A 199 20.04 2.22 6.92
CA ALA A 199 18.97 2.33 7.92
C ALA A 199 18.99 3.67 8.67
N LYS A 200 20.20 4.14 9.06
CA LYS A 200 20.38 5.46 9.68
C LYS A 200 19.97 6.60 8.75
N ILE A 201 20.42 6.57 7.49
CA ILE A 201 20.03 7.58 6.50
C ILE A 201 18.51 7.60 6.31
N ALA A 202 17.85 6.44 6.21
CA ALA A 202 16.41 6.35 6.07
C ALA A 202 15.68 6.97 7.27
N SER A 203 16.13 6.68 8.49
CA SER A 203 15.53 7.27 9.69
C SER A 203 15.70 8.80 9.73
N GLU A 204 16.90 9.30 9.42
CA GLU A 204 17.22 10.73 9.46
C GLU A 204 16.50 11.53 8.37
N SER A 205 16.42 11.00 7.15
CA SER A 205 15.77 11.66 6.02
C SER A 205 14.25 11.73 6.19
N HIS A 206 13.61 10.69 6.75
CA HIS A 206 12.17 10.70 7.05
C HIS A 206 11.86 11.58 8.26
N ALA A 207 12.74 11.63 9.27
CA ALA A 207 12.64 12.60 10.35
C ALA A 207 12.67 14.03 9.80
N TRP A 208 13.59 14.33 8.89
CA TRP A 208 13.64 15.61 8.20
C TRP A 208 12.35 15.92 7.44
N ALA A 209 11.79 14.95 6.69
CA ALA A 209 10.57 15.14 5.93
C ALA A 209 9.36 15.48 6.82
N ARG A 210 9.17 14.71 7.90
CA ARG A 210 8.15 14.95 8.93
C ARG A 210 8.29 16.34 9.57
N ASP A 211 9.52 16.75 9.86
CA ASP A 211 9.81 18.04 10.47
C ASP A 211 9.59 19.19 9.46
N ARG A 212 9.94 18.96 8.18
CA ARG A 212 9.77 19.91 7.09
C ARG A 212 8.30 20.25 6.85
N ILE A 213 7.39 19.28 6.91
CA ILE A 213 5.94 19.54 6.83
C ILE A 213 5.50 20.49 7.95
N GLY A 214 5.93 20.25 9.19
CA GLY A 214 5.61 21.13 10.32
C GLY A 214 6.16 22.54 10.14
N GLN A 215 7.39 22.67 9.65
CA GLN A 215 8.00 23.96 9.33
C GLN A 215 7.24 24.70 8.24
N ILE A 216 6.88 24.04 7.14
CA ILE A 216 6.11 24.66 6.04
C ILE A 216 4.74 25.10 6.53
N ALA A 217 4.06 24.26 7.31
CA ALA A 217 2.77 24.61 7.89
C ALA A 217 2.87 25.89 8.75
N GLN A 218 3.91 25.99 9.58
CA GLN A 218 4.17 27.18 10.39
C GLN A 218 4.53 28.41 9.54
N GLU A 219 5.46 28.27 8.60
CA GLU A 219 5.93 29.36 7.71
C GLU A 219 4.77 29.97 6.89
N LEU A 220 3.84 29.13 6.45
CA LEU A 220 2.70 29.53 5.62
C LEU A 220 1.42 29.83 6.42
N GLY A 221 1.43 29.63 7.73
CA GLY A 221 0.24 29.80 8.58
C GLY A 221 -0.89 28.82 8.26
N ILE A 222 -0.55 27.56 7.95
CA ILE A 222 -1.52 26.52 7.60
C ILE A 222 -1.91 25.74 8.85
N GLU A 223 -3.16 25.90 9.28
CA GLU A 223 -3.77 25.09 10.33
C GLU A 223 -4.15 23.71 9.77
N CYS A 224 -3.27 22.73 9.96
CA CYS A 224 -3.46 21.36 9.44
C CYS A 224 -3.35 20.29 10.53
N GLU A 225 -3.77 20.58 11.76
CA GLU A 225 -3.71 19.62 12.89
C GLU A 225 -2.32 19.02 13.16
N TYR A 226 -1.24 19.68 12.70
CA TYR A 226 0.12 19.19 12.88
C TYR A 226 0.49 19.15 14.36
N ARG A 227 0.87 17.98 14.86
CA ARG A 227 1.29 17.80 16.24
C ARG A 227 2.22 16.59 16.40
N ARG A 228 3.06 16.64 17.42
CA ARG A 228 3.99 15.57 17.79
C ARG A 228 3.33 14.59 18.74
N LEU A 229 3.57 13.31 18.52
CA LEU A 229 3.00 12.21 19.28
C LEU A 229 4.05 11.11 19.47
N PRO A 230 3.93 10.28 20.52
CA PRO A 230 4.59 8.99 20.53
C PRO A 230 3.89 8.04 19.55
N ALA A 231 4.65 7.11 18.98
CA ALA A 231 4.12 5.91 18.35
C ALA A 231 4.31 4.70 19.26
N TYR A 232 3.33 3.81 19.25
CA TYR A 232 3.34 2.55 19.99
C TYR A 232 3.19 1.38 19.03
N ASP A 233 4.23 0.55 18.96
CA ASP A 233 4.17 -0.73 18.29
C ASP A 233 3.83 -1.81 19.30
N ILE A 234 2.77 -2.54 19.01
CA ILE A 234 2.11 -3.42 19.96
C ILE A 234 1.82 -4.78 19.32
N SER A 235 1.57 -5.80 20.14
CA SER A 235 0.98 -7.03 19.64
C SER A 235 -0.53 -6.90 19.63
N GLN A 236 -1.18 -7.35 18.54
CA GLN A 236 -2.63 -7.50 18.52
C GLN A 236 -3.12 -8.81 19.14
N PHE A 237 -2.20 -9.75 19.44
CA PHE A 237 -2.53 -11.03 20.05
C PHE A 237 -2.65 -10.91 21.57
N PRO A 238 -3.51 -11.71 22.23
CA PRO A 238 -3.63 -11.68 23.69
C PRO A 238 -2.34 -12.11 24.38
N LEU A 239 -2.04 -11.47 25.52
CA LEU A 239 -0.95 -11.87 26.41
C LEU A 239 -0.98 -13.38 26.73
N GLY A 240 0.15 -14.05 26.59
CA GLY A 240 0.31 -15.50 26.79
C GLY A 240 0.02 -16.36 25.56
N HIS A 241 -0.32 -15.74 24.42
CA HIS A 241 -0.38 -16.41 23.12
C HIS A 241 1.03 -16.52 22.51
N GLU A 242 1.36 -17.63 21.84
CA GLU A 242 2.70 -17.85 21.24
C GLU A 242 3.12 -16.72 20.29
N LYS A 243 2.19 -16.27 19.43
CA LYS A 243 2.44 -15.13 18.52
C LYS A 243 2.69 -13.81 19.25
N HIS A 244 2.07 -13.59 20.41
CA HIS A 244 2.32 -12.39 21.21
C HIS A 244 3.78 -12.40 21.69
N ASP A 245 4.25 -13.52 22.22
CA ASP A 245 5.62 -13.63 22.75
C ASP A 245 6.66 -13.48 21.63
N GLN A 246 6.38 -14.03 20.44
CA GLN A 246 7.20 -13.83 19.26
C GLN A 246 7.27 -12.35 18.85
N GLU A 247 6.14 -11.66 18.74
CA GLU A 247 6.10 -10.25 18.36
C GLU A 247 6.82 -9.38 19.40
N MET A 248 6.70 -9.67 20.69
CA MET A 248 7.45 -8.95 21.73
C MET A 248 8.96 -9.11 21.59
N ASP A 249 9.45 -10.28 21.18
CA ASP A 249 10.88 -10.49 20.92
C ASP A 249 11.35 -9.78 19.65
N GLU A 250 10.51 -9.72 18.62
CA GLU A 250 10.77 -8.92 17.40
C GLU A 250 10.84 -7.42 17.74
N LEU A 251 9.90 -6.89 18.53
CA LEU A 251 9.90 -5.49 18.98
C LEU A 251 11.11 -5.12 19.83
N LYS A 252 11.65 -6.05 20.64
CA LYS A 252 12.92 -5.82 21.37
C LYS A 252 14.10 -5.69 20.42
N GLN A 253 14.16 -6.54 19.38
CA GLN A 253 15.22 -6.46 18.37
C GLN A 253 15.15 -5.15 17.60
N GLU A 254 13.93 -4.75 17.21
CA GLU A 254 13.66 -3.49 16.53
C GLU A 254 14.05 -2.29 17.40
N THR A 255 13.67 -2.30 18.69
CA THR A 255 14.07 -1.27 19.67
C THR A 255 15.60 -1.10 19.71
N GLU A 256 16.34 -2.20 19.77
CA GLU A 256 17.80 -2.14 19.84
C GLU A 256 18.42 -1.67 18.50
N MET A 257 17.81 -2.02 17.36
CA MET A 257 18.25 -1.53 16.05
C MET A 257 18.02 -0.02 15.92
N GLN A 258 16.81 0.44 16.23
CA GLN A 258 16.43 1.86 16.23
C GLN A 258 17.35 2.69 17.14
N LYS A 259 17.67 2.21 18.35
CA LYS A 259 18.65 2.89 19.23
C LYS A 259 20.03 3.01 18.59
N LYS A 260 20.53 1.96 17.94
CA LYS A 260 21.85 1.97 17.28
C LYS A 260 21.94 3.01 16.17
N ILE A 261 20.85 3.23 15.43
CA ILE A 261 20.78 4.24 14.37
C ILE A 261 20.44 5.64 14.90
N GLY A 262 20.27 5.81 16.21
CA GLY A 262 20.11 7.11 16.86
C GLY A 262 18.67 7.53 17.11
N MET A 263 17.68 6.64 16.97
CA MET A 263 16.29 6.93 17.29
C MET A 263 16.02 6.90 18.80
N HIS A 264 15.10 7.75 19.23
CA HIS A 264 14.57 7.77 20.59
C HIS A 264 13.46 6.74 20.74
N THR A 265 13.84 5.52 21.12
CA THR A 265 12.91 4.40 21.30
C THR A 265 13.20 3.64 22.58
N ARG A 266 12.16 3.01 23.13
CA ARG A 266 12.27 2.10 24.28
C ARG A 266 11.26 0.97 24.18
N PHE A 267 11.66 -0.21 24.63
CA PHE A 267 10.74 -1.30 24.89
C PHE A 267 10.15 -1.14 26.30
N ASP A 268 8.84 -1.32 26.43
CA ASP A 268 8.12 -1.24 27.69
C ASP A 268 7.21 -2.46 27.85
N PRO A 269 7.55 -3.42 28.73
CA PRO A 269 6.75 -4.62 28.94
C PRO A 269 5.40 -4.36 29.62
N ASN A 270 5.17 -3.14 30.12
CA ASN A 270 3.93 -2.75 30.80
C ASN A 270 3.19 -1.62 30.07
N LEU A 271 3.56 -1.31 28.82
CA LEU A 271 2.87 -0.33 28.00
C LEU A 271 1.37 -0.64 27.96
N LYS A 272 0.55 0.39 28.13
CA LYS A 272 -0.91 0.30 28.02
C LYS A 272 -1.41 1.52 27.30
N VAL A 273 -2.24 1.29 26.28
CA VAL A 273 -2.90 2.39 25.58
C VAL A 273 -4.09 2.91 26.39
N LYS A 274 -4.05 4.18 26.81
CA LYS A 274 -5.20 4.79 27.51
C LYS A 274 -6.41 4.85 26.57
N GLY A 275 -7.54 4.32 27.04
CA GLY A 275 -8.77 4.20 26.26
C GLY A 275 -8.97 2.83 25.61
N TRP A 276 -7.93 2.00 25.53
CA TRP A 276 -8.04 0.58 25.21
C TRP A 276 -8.63 -0.15 26.43
N SER A 277 -9.96 -0.25 26.46
CA SER A 277 -10.71 -0.86 27.57
C SER A 277 -11.37 -2.19 27.18
N GLY A 278 -11.04 -2.69 26.00
CA GLY A 278 -11.46 -3.98 25.49
C GLY A 278 -10.93 -5.18 26.26
N LYS A 279 -11.41 -6.39 25.89
CA LYS A 279 -11.05 -7.63 26.58
C LYS A 279 -9.65 -8.15 26.24
N ILE A 280 -9.12 -7.76 25.08
CA ILE A 280 -7.81 -8.19 24.62
C ILE A 280 -6.76 -7.38 25.38
N ASP A 281 -5.98 -8.09 26.18
CA ASP A 281 -4.88 -7.53 26.95
C ASP A 281 -3.66 -7.34 26.05
N GLN A 282 -3.42 -6.08 25.69
CA GLN A 282 -2.35 -5.65 24.77
C GLN A 282 -0.99 -5.46 25.45
N ARG A 283 -0.92 -5.49 26.79
CA ARG A 283 0.23 -5.03 27.58
C ARG A 283 1.60 -5.41 26.98
N GLY A 284 2.45 -4.40 26.81
CA GLY A 284 3.78 -4.56 26.26
C GLY A 284 3.90 -3.96 24.86
N GLY A 285 5.07 -3.39 24.55
CA GLY A 285 5.32 -2.85 23.23
C GLY A 285 6.58 -2.00 23.15
N MET A 286 6.82 -1.45 21.98
CA MET A 286 7.86 -0.46 21.72
C MET A 286 7.23 0.93 21.68
N VAL A 287 7.92 1.91 22.24
CA VAL A 287 7.53 3.32 22.21
C VAL A 287 8.59 4.07 21.42
N VAL A 288 8.17 4.71 20.33
CA VAL A 288 9.02 5.56 19.50
C VAL A 288 8.59 7.01 19.66
N ASP A 289 9.50 7.84 20.15
CA ASP A 289 9.20 9.24 20.44
C ASP A 289 9.24 10.12 19.18
N ASN A 290 8.68 11.33 19.28
CA ASN A 290 8.79 12.41 18.30
C ASN A 290 8.17 12.15 16.91
N GLN A 291 7.26 11.18 16.80
CA GLN A 291 6.45 11.01 15.60
C GLN A 291 5.46 12.18 15.44
N ALA A 292 4.76 12.23 14.31
CA ALA A 292 3.81 13.30 14.07
C ALA A 292 2.54 12.81 13.38
N THR A 293 1.53 13.66 13.47
CA THR A 293 0.31 13.53 12.69
C THR A 293 -0.15 14.90 12.24
N PHE A 294 -0.99 14.92 11.20
CA PHE A 294 -1.53 16.13 10.60
C PHE A 294 -2.73 15.79 9.71
N HIS A 295 -3.46 16.78 9.24
CA HIS A 295 -4.51 16.66 8.25
C HIS A 295 -3.91 16.88 6.85
N PRO A 296 -3.70 15.83 6.04
CA PRO A 296 -2.91 15.92 4.81
C PRO A 296 -3.52 16.86 3.78
N THR A 297 -4.84 16.81 3.60
CA THR A 297 -5.54 17.70 2.66
C THR A 297 -5.48 19.16 3.06
N GLN A 298 -5.70 19.53 4.34
CA GLN A 298 -5.58 20.92 4.80
C GLN A 298 -4.17 21.46 4.52
N TYR A 299 -3.15 20.67 4.84
CA TYR A 299 -1.76 21.03 4.55
C TYR A 299 -1.54 21.29 3.06
N LEU A 300 -1.89 20.34 2.20
CA LEU A 300 -1.60 20.43 0.76
C LEU A 300 -2.46 21.47 0.04
N VAL A 301 -3.73 21.67 0.46
CA VAL A 301 -4.56 22.78 -0.03
C VAL A 301 -3.95 24.12 0.37
N GLY A 302 -3.43 24.24 1.60
CA GLY A 302 -2.69 25.42 2.05
C GLY A 302 -1.45 25.71 1.19
N VAL A 303 -0.62 24.68 0.95
CA VAL A 303 0.58 24.80 0.10
C VAL A 303 0.21 25.15 -1.35
N LEU A 304 -0.82 24.53 -1.92
CA LEU A 304 -1.30 24.84 -3.27
C LEU A 304 -1.84 26.28 -3.39
N ASN A 305 -2.55 26.77 -2.37
CA ASN A 305 -3.01 28.16 -2.33
C ASN A 305 -1.83 29.14 -2.31
N TRP A 306 -0.78 28.84 -1.55
CA TRP A 306 0.46 29.63 -1.57
C TRP A 306 1.16 29.56 -2.93
N LEU A 307 1.31 28.36 -3.50
CA LEU A 307 1.93 28.13 -4.81
C LEU A 307 1.21 28.91 -5.92
N LYS A 308 -0.12 28.92 -5.92
CA LYS A 308 -0.95 29.65 -6.89
C LYS A 308 -0.71 31.16 -6.89
N GLN A 309 -0.18 31.72 -5.80
CA GLN A 309 0.17 33.14 -5.71
C GLN A 309 1.59 33.45 -6.23
N GLN A 310 2.40 32.44 -6.52
CA GLN A 310 3.78 32.64 -6.97
C GLN A 310 3.84 32.90 -8.47
N PRO A 311 4.58 33.93 -8.94
CA PRO A 311 4.62 34.31 -10.35
C PRO A 311 5.32 33.26 -11.25
N ASN A 312 6.16 32.41 -10.67
CA ASN A 312 6.93 31.37 -11.33
C ASN A 312 6.30 29.97 -11.19
N PHE A 313 5.02 29.88 -10.82
CA PHE A 313 4.29 28.63 -10.73
C PHE A 313 3.01 28.64 -11.58
N GLN A 314 2.80 27.58 -12.35
CA GLN A 314 1.56 27.32 -13.05
C GLN A 314 1.15 25.87 -12.81
N CYS A 315 -0.14 25.62 -12.66
CA CYS A 315 -0.69 24.27 -12.58
C CYS A 315 -1.88 24.13 -13.50
N TYR A 316 -1.97 22.97 -14.16
CA TYR A 316 -3.05 22.59 -15.05
C TYR A 316 -3.63 21.25 -14.63
N THR A 317 -4.90 21.25 -14.25
CA THR A 317 -5.67 20.03 -13.92
C THR A 317 -6.39 19.51 -15.15
N ARG A 318 -6.95 18.30 -15.06
CA ARG A 318 -7.67 17.66 -16.18
C ARG A 318 -6.82 17.65 -17.47
N THR A 319 -5.51 17.51 -17.30
CA THR A 319 -4.48 17.57 -18.34
C THR A 319 -3.65 16.31 -18.23
N ARG A 320 -4.07 15.26 -18.94
CA ARG A 320 -3.42 13.96 -18.88
C ARG A 320 -2.15 13.95 -19.71
N VAL A 321 -1.03 13.56 -19.10
CA VAL A 321 0.24 13.36 -19.80
C VAL A 321 0.27 11.96 -20.43
N MET A 322 0.62 11.92 -21.72
CA MET A 322 0.70 10.69 -22.53
C MET A 322 2.14 10.25 -22.76
N SER A 323 3.06 11.21 -22.87
CA SER A 323 4.49 10.92 -23.03
C SER A 323 5.36 12.01 -22.39
N VAL A 324 6.54 11.60 -21.90
CA VAL A 324 7.62 12.43 -21.36
C VAL A 324 8.91 11.88 -21.99
N ALA A 325 9.61 12.63 -22.81
CA ALA A 325 10.80 12.12 -23.50
C ALA A 325 11.92 13.16 -23.52
N GLU A 326 13.15 12.71 -23.26
CA GLU A 326 14.33 13.53 -23.55
C GLU A 326 14.57 13.55 -25.06
N LYS A 327 14.56 14.76 -25.63
CA LYS A 327 14.85 15.01 -27.04
C LYS A 327 16.00 15.99 -27.18
N GLY A 328 16.69 15.87 -28.30
CA GLY A 328 17.91 16.61 -28.59
C GLY A 328 19.10 15.67 -28.71
N LEU A 329 20.21 16.20 -29.23
CA LEU A 329 21.44 15.46 -29.40
C LEU A 329 22.49 16.06 -28.46
N GLU A 330 23.16 15.21 -27.71
CA GLU A 330 24.35 15.56 -26.94
C GLU A 330 25.48 14.64 -27.39
N VAL A 331 26.56 15.22 -27.91
CA VAL A 331 27.74 14.50 -28.41
C VAL A 331 28.95 15.04 -27.68
N LEU A 332 29.65 14.19 -26.93
CA LEU A 332 30.87 14.57 -26.18
C LEU A 332 30.64 15.77 -25.22
N GLY A 333 29.47 15.85 -24.58
CA GLY A 333 29.11 16.95 -23.67
C GLY A 333 28.72 18.26 -24.39
N LEU A 334 28.56 18.24 -25.71
CA LEU A 334 28.11 19.38 -26.52
C LEU A 334 26.73 19.08 -27.10
N GLY A 335 25.76 19.95 -26.81
CA GLY A 335 24.38 19.84 -27.28
C GLY A 335 23.36 20.34 -26.26
N HIS A 336 22.08 20.26 -26.63
CA HIS A 336 20.98 20.62 -25.74
C HIS A 336 19.92 19.52 -25.76
N LYS A 337 19.86 18.73 -24.68
CA LYS A 337 18.70 17.88 -24.41
C LYS A 337 17.66 18.69 -23.63
N ARG A 338 16.41 18.60 -24.05
CA ARG A 338 15.24 19.09 -23.30
C ARG A 338 14.23 17.98 -23.19
N VAL A 339 13.41 18.04 -22.16
CA VAL A 339 12.28 17.13 -22.00
C VAL A 339 11.10 17.69 -22.79
N GLU A 340 10.48 16.87 -23.62
CA GLU A 340 9.21 17.16 -24.29
C GLU A 340 8.11 16.29 -23.68
N ILE A 341 7.03 16.93 -23.25
CA ILE A 341 5.89 16.30 -22.60
C ILE A 341 4.66 16.51 -23.48
N GLN A 342 4.03 15.41 -23.89
CA GLN A 342 2.83 15.44 -24.73
C GLN A 342 1.60 15.09 -23.89
N THR A 343 0.54 15.86 -24.07
CA THR A 343 -0.72 15.71 -23.35
C THR A 343 -1.81 15.12 -24.25
N GLU A 344 -2.85 14.57 -23.64
CA GLU A 344 -3.97 13.92 -24.32
C GLU A 344 -4.75 14.88 -25.25
N ASN A 345 -4.83 16.16 -24.88
CA ASN A 345 -5.50 17.18 -25.69
C ASN A 345 -4.61 17.80 -26.79
N GLY A 346 -3.41 17.28 -26.98
CA GLY A 346 -2.51 17.65 -28.09
C GLY A 346 -1.52 18.78 -27.78
N HIS A 347 -1.61 19.43 -26.63
CA HIS A 347 -0.64 20.47 -26.23
C HIS A 347 0.66 19.86 -25.69
N THR A 348 1.75 20.60 -25.87
CA THR A 348 3.10 20.17 -25.49
C THR A 348 3.72 21.10 -24.46
N VAL A 349 4.37 20.53 -23.44
CA VAL A 349 5.23 21.28 -22.51
C VAL A 349 6.69 20.88 -22.74
N LYS A 350 7.56 21.86 -22.99
CA LYS A 350 9.00 21.65 -23.03
C LYS A 350 9.63 22.11 -21.72
N ALA A 351 10.55 21.32 -21.19
CA ALA A 351 11.22 21.65 -19.94
C ALA A 351 12.70 21.30 -19.94
N GLU A 352 13.50 21.97 -19.11
CA GLU A 352 14.89 21.57 -18.88
C GLU A 352 15.00 20.28 -18.07
N ASN A 353 14.05 20.07 -17.15
CA ASN A 353 13.89 18.83 -16.37
C ASN A 353 12.41 18.47 -16.22
N ALA A 354 12.11 17.19 -16.02
CA ALA A 354 10.77 16.73 -15.69
C ALA A 354 10.77 15.79 -14.48
N VAL A 355 9.71 15.83 -13.68
CA VAL A 355 9.51 14.97 -12.51
C VAL A 355 8.21 14.18 -12.66
N GLU A 356 8.30 12.87 -12.79
CA GLU A 356 7.16 11.95 -12.78
C GLU A 356 6.82 11.59 -11.31
N ALA A 357 5.84 12.32 -10.76
CA ALA A 357 5.30 12.14 -9.41
C ALA A 357 3.92 11.45 -9.44
N THR A 358 3.80 10.41 -10.27
CA THR A 358 2.53 9.73 -10.62
C THR A 358 2.29 8.42 -9.86
N CYS A 359 2.96 8.21 -8.73
CA CYS A 359 3.11 6.95 -7.99
C CYS A 359 3.83 5.84 -8.77
N VAL A 360 3.60 5.73 -10.09
CA VAL A 360 4.27 4.79 -11.00
C VAL A 360 4.66 5.55 -12.28
N PRO A 361 5.93 5.49 -12.74
CA PRO A 361 6.36 6.17 -13.96
C PRO A 361 5.60 5.71 -15.21
N LEU A 362 5.36 6.62 -16.15
CA LEU A 362 4.50 6.38 -17.31
C LEU A 362 5.16 5.51 -18.39
N GLN A 363 6.49 5.43 -18.45
CA GLN A 363 7.19 4.90 -19.64
C GLN A 363 8.09 3.69 -19.43
N LYS A 364 8.47 3.34 -18.19
CA LYS A 364 9.49 2.32 -17.95
C LYS A 364 8.99 1.15 -17.13
N LEU A 365 9.03 -0.02 -17.74
CA LEU A 365 8.65 -1.28 -17.10
C LEU A 365 9.66 -1.76 -16.06
N SER A 366 10.96 -1.43 -16.17
CA SER A 366 11.99 -2.01 -15.30
C SER A 366 11.83 -1.64 -13.81
N VAL A 367 11.39 -0.42 -13.49
CA VAL A 367 11.10 -0.05 -12.09
C VAL A 367 9.75 -0.64 -11.66
N ILE A 368 8.79 -0.73 -12.58
CA ILE A 368 7.45 -1.30 -12.32
C ILE A 368 7.55 -2.79 -11.98
N THR A 369 8.46 -3.53 -12.61
CA THR A 369 8.75 -4.93 -12.28
C THR A 369 9.47 -5.12 -10.96
N GLU A 370 9.72 -4.07 -10.18
CA GLU A 370 10.28 -4.15 -8.83
C GLU A 370 9.28 -3.68 -7.76
N LEU A 371 8.01 -3.51 -8.17
CA LEU A 371 6.92 -3.08 -7.30
C LEU A 371 5.86 -4.17 -7.18
N GLU A 372 5.41 -4.40 -5.95
CA GLU A 372 4.16 -5.08 -5.69
C GLU A 372 3.05 -4.04 -5.38
N PHE A 373 1.81 -4.34 -5.77
CA PHE A 373 0.69 -3.42 -5.64
C PHE A 373 -0.32 -3.97 -4.65
N TYR A 374 -0.60 -3.21 -3.59
CA TYR A 374 -1.51 -3.60 -2.52
C TYR A 374 -2.68 -2.62 -2.38
N ARG A 375 -3.84 -3.14 -1.96
CA ARG A 375 -4.96 -2.33 -1.46
C ARG A 375 -4.93 -2.35 0.05
N SER A 376 -4.98 -1.18 0.68
CA SER A 376 -5.08 -1.03 2.14
C SER A 376 -6.39 -0.33 2.49
N TYR A 377 -7.03 -0.72 3.58
CA TYR A 377 -8.38 -0.28 3.94
C TYR A 377 -8.33 0.59 5.18
N CYS A 378 -9.29 1.50 5.31
CA CYS A 378 -9.43 2.41 6.43
C CYS A 378 -10.92 2.58 6.79
N ILE A 379 -11.18 2.74 8.08
CA ILE A 379 -12.43 3.27 8.61
C ILE A 379 -12.14 4.50 9.47
N ALA A 380 -13.09 5.44 9.53
CA ALA A 380 -13.11 6.49 10.55
C ALA A 380 -14.36 6.29 11.42
N ILE A 381 -14.11 5.94 12.68
CA ILE A 381 -15.15 5.67 13.68
C ILE A 381 -15.14 6.77 14.75
N ARG A 382 -16.32 7.24 15.15
CA ARG A 382 -16.46 8.25 16.20
C ARG A 382 -16.07 7.70 17.56
N VAL A 383 -15.28 8.45 18.30
CA VAL A 383 -14.95 8.17 19.72
C VAL A 383 -15.11 9.46 20.54
N PRO A 384 -15.60 9.40 21.79
CA PRO A 384 -15.73 10.61 22.61
C PRO A 384 -14.37 11.29 22.81
N LYS A 385 -14.32 12.62 22.69
CA LYS A 385 -13.07 13.38 22.88
C LYS A 385 -12.40 13.07 24.21
N GLY A 386 -11.08 12.86 24.16
CA GLY A 386 -10.25 12.56 25.33
C GLY A 386 -10.46 11.16 25.94
N SER A 387 -11.31 10.31 25.34
CA SER A 387 -11.52 8.92 25.79
C SER A 387 -10.37 7.98 25.44
N ILE A 388 -9.62 8.30 24.38
CA ILE A 388 -8.42 7.60 23.92
C ILE A 388 -7.27 8.60 23.97
N GLU A 389 -6.08 8.17 24.37
CA GLU A 389 -4.90 9.04 24.25
C GLU A 389 -4.50 9.27 22.80
N ASP A 390 -4.00 10.46 22.54
CA ASP A 390 -3.51 10.83 21.22
C ASP A 390 -2.11 10.25 21.04
N CYS A 391 -2.03 9.20 20.24
CA CYS A 391 -0.81 8.47 19.89
C CYS A 391 -1.00 7.84 18.50
N LEU A 392 0.11 7.42 17.88
CA LEU A 392 0.05 6.53 16.73
C LEU A 392 0.16 5.09 17.26
N LEU A 393 -0.68 4.17 16.76
CA LEU A 393 -0.58 2.75 17.11
C LEU A 393 -0.31 1.94 15.86
N TYR A 394 0.56 0.96 15.97
CA TYR A 394 0.88 -0.01 14.93
C TYR A 394 0.93 -1.42 15.54
N ASP A 395 0.61 -2.44 14.75
CA ASP A 395 0.89 -3.83 15.10
C ASP A 395 1.58 -4.56 13.94
N ASN A 396 2.26 -5.66 14.25
CA ASN A 396 3.10 -6.39 13.31
C ASN A 396 2.50 -7.71 12.81
N ALA A 397 1.19 -7.94 13.01
CA ALA A 397 0.62 -9.21 12.58
C ALA A 397 0.45 -9.27 11.05
N GLU A 398 0.03 -10.44 10.55
CA GLU A 398 -0.20 -10.63 9.12
C GLU A 398 -1.31 -9.70 8.58
N GLU A 399 -2.44 -9.63 9.28
CA GLU A 399 -3.50 -8.63 9.06
C GLU A 399 -3.27 -7.46 10.01
N TYR A 400 -2.16 -6.75 9.80
CA TYR A 400 -1.75 -5.64 10.64
C TYR A 400 -2.80 -4.52 10.70
N LYS A 401 -2.72 -3.72 11.77
CA LYS A 401 -3.53 -2.52 11.96
C LYS A 401 -2.67 -1.33 12.34
N TYR A 402 -3.09 -0.16 11.87
CA TYR A 402 -2.57 1.13 12.29
C TYR A 402 -3.70 2.07 12.72
N VAL A 403 -3.44 2.93 13.70
CA VAL A 403 -4.46 3.77 14.33
C VAL A 403 -3.94 5.17 14.63
N ARG A 404 -4.77 6.18 14.36
CA ARG A 404 -4.56 7.56 14.81
C ARG A 404 -5.86 8.33 15.01
N LEU A 405 -5.77 9.48 15.66
CA LEU A 405 -6.89 10.42 15.81
C LEU A 405 -6.83 11.60 14.82
N THR A 406 -7.99 12.11 14.45
CA THR A 406 -8.19 13.42 13.77
C THR A 406 -9.50 14.06 14.22
N ALA A 407 -9.63 15.37 14.05
CA ALA A 407 -10.80 16.09 14.54
C ALA A 407 -12.09 15.68 13.81
N CYS A 408 -13.14 15.36 14.57
CA CYS A 408 -14.50 15.16 14.05
C CYS A 408 -15.36 16.41 14.31
N ASP A 409 -15.98 16.52 15.48
CA ASP A 409 -16.85 17.64 15.87
C ASP A 409 -16.52 18.13 17.28
N ASP A 410 -17.45 18.81 17.97
CA ASP A 410 -17.20 19.33 19.33
C ASP A 410 -17.18 18.22 20.41
N LYS A 411 -17.80 17.07 20.15
CA LYS A 411 -18.01 15.99 21.13
C LYS A 411 -17.13 14.78 20.86
N ASP A 412 -16.92 14.46 19.60
CA ASP A 412 -16.19 13.28 19.15
C ASP A 412 -14.89 13.66 18.43
N ASP A 413 -13.93 12.74 18.45
CA ASP A 413 -12.83 12.65 17.49
C ASP A 413 -13.09 11.46 16.54
N TYR A 414 -12.45 11.47 15.38
CA TYR A 414 -12.37 10.28 14.53
C TYR A 414 -11.15 9.45 14.92
N LEU A 415 -11.39 8.19 15.28
CA LEU A 415 -10.38 7.15 15.32
C LEU A 415 -10.29 6.55 13.91
N ILE A 416 -9.19 6.85 13.22
CA ILE A 416 -8.87 6.23 11.93
C ILE A 416 -8.18 4.90 12.24
N VAL A 417 -8.73 3.81 11.74
CA VAL A 417 -8.14 2.47 11.84
C VAL A 417 -7.98 1.92 10.43
N GLY A 418 -6.78 1.48 10.06
CA GLY A 418 -6.54 0.89 8.75
C GLY A 418 -5.60 -0.31 8.77
N GLY A 419 -5.43 -0.92 7.60
CA GLY A 419 -4.69 -2.16 7.37
C GLY A 419 -5.48 -3.16 6.51
N CYS A 420 -5.33 -4.45 6.80
CA CYS A 420 -5.99 -5.55 6.08
C CYS A 420 -5.59 -5.64 4.60
N ASP A 421 -4.30 -5.46 4.33
CA ASP A 421 -3.80 -5.32 2.98
C ASP A 421 -3.88 -6.60 2.15
N HIS A 422 -4.10 -6.45 0.85
CA HIS A 422 -4.01 -7.56 -0.09
C HIS A 422 -3.52 -7.12 -1.45
N LYS A 423 -3.00 -8.06 -2.24
CA LYS A 423 -2.55 -7.78 -3.61
C LYS A 423 -3.72 -7.32 -4.47
N VAL A 424 -3.48 -6.29 -5.29
CA VAL A 424 -4.48 -5.72 -6.20
C VAL A 424 -5.05 -6.82 -7.10
N GLY A 425 -6.38 -6.97 -7.08
CA GLY A 425 -7.11 -7.86 -7.98
C GLY A 425 -6.90 -9.37 -7.79
N GLN A 426 -6.42 -9.79 -6.62
CA GLN A 426 -6.15 -11.21 -6.33
C GLN A 426 -6.98 -11.79 -5.17
N GLU A 427 -7.68 -10.94 -4.41
CA GLU A 427 -8.46 -11.33 -3.23
C GLU A 427 -9.78 -10.56 -3.14
N GLU A 428 -10.73 -11.10 -2.36
CA GLU A 428 -12.02 -10.47 -2.09
C GLU A 428 -11.87 -9.21 -1.23
N THR A 429 -12.60 -8.15 -1.59
CA THR A 429 -12.41 -6.81 -1.01
C THR A 429 -13.36 -6.50 0.14
N THR A 430 -14.57 -7.07 0.15
CA THR A 430 -15.63 -6.73 1.11
C THR A 430 -15.35 -7.09 2.58
N PRO A 431 -14.70 -8.23 2.92
CA PRO A 431 -14.50 -8.61 4.33
C PRO A 431 -13.66 -7.63 5.16
N ARG A 432 -12.86 -6.78 4.51
CA ARG A 432 -11.82 -5.96 5.15
C ARG A 432 -12.38 -4.88 6.07
N TYR A 433 -13.42 -4.15 5.67
CA TYR A 433 -14.04 -3.14 6.53
C TYR A 433 -14.69 -3.74 7.78
N ALA A 434 -15.32 -4.92 7.65
CA ALA A 434 -15.90 -5.62 8.79
C ALA A 434 -14.84 -6.12 9.77
N GLU A 435 -13.68 -6.56 9.26
CA GLU A 435 -12.53 -6.93 10.07
C GLU A 435 -11.97 -5.73 10.86
N LEU A 436 -11.80 -4.57 10.20
CA LEU A 436 -11.40 -3.32 10.87
C LEU A 436 -12.40 -2.90 11.95
N GLU A 437 -13.71 -2.95 11.66
CA GLU A 437 -14.75 -2.62 12.62
C GLU A 437 -14.72 -3.58 13.83
N GLN A 438 -14.66 -4.89 13.58
CA GLN A 438 -14.61 -5.89 14.64
C GLN A 438 -13.38 -5.69 15.52
N TRP A 439 -12.19 -5.57 14.92
CA TRP A 439 -10.93 -5.35 15.63
C TRP A 439 -11.03 -4.11 16.54
N THR A 440 -11.61 -3.03 16.02
CA THR A 440 -11.76 -1.76 16.73
C THR A 440 -12.71 -1.88 17.91
N ARG A 441 -13.90 -2.46 17.71
CA ARG A 441 -14.92 -2.58 18.78
C ARG A 441 -14.52 -3.53 19.89
N GLU A 442 -13.73 -4.55 19.60
CA GLU A 442 -13.18 -5.46 20.62
C GLU A 442 -12.19 -4.77 21.56
N ARG A 443 -11.55 -3.68 21.13
CA ARG A 443 -10.45 -2.96 21.81
C ARG A 443 -10.86 -1.61 22.38
N PHE A 444 -11.78 -0.92 21.69
CA PHE A 444 -12.36 0.36 22.07
C PHE A 444 -13.90 0.25 22.16
N PRO A 445 -14.46 -0.33 23.23
CA PRO A 445 -15.90 -0.51 23.41
C PRO A 445 -16.72 0.79 23.36
N GLN A 446 -16.08 1.94 23.61
CA GLN A 446 -16.67 3.27 23.49
C GLN A 446 -16.81 3.77 22.03
N ALA A 447 -16.31 3.02 21.04
CA ALA A 447 -16.39 3.40 19.65
C ALA A 447 -17.84 3.41 19.14
N GLY A 448 -18.25 4.55 18.58
CA GLY A 448 -19.60 4.82 18.13
C GLY A 448 -19.84 4.39 16.68
N LYS A 449 -20.34 5.34 15.88
CA LYS A 449 -20.70 5.13 14.48
C LYS A 449 -19.48 5.28 13.57
N ILE A 450 -19.39 4.41 12.55
CA ILE A 450 -18.47 4.59 11.41
C ILE A 450 -19.11 5.59 10.45
N ASP A 451 -18.41 6.69 10.19
CA ASP A 451 -18.88 7.72 9.26
C ASP A 451 -18.20 7.60 7.89
N TYR A 452 -16.97 7.10 7.84
CA TYR A 452 -16.22 6.92 6.61
C TYR A 452 -15.59 5.54 6.55
N GLN A 453 -15.54 4.97 5.36
CA GLN A 453 -14.76 3.77 5.04
C GLN A 453 -14.22 3.93 3.62
N TRP A 454 -12.93 3.72 3.42
CA TRP A 454 -12.26 3.92 2.14
C TRP A 454 -11.01 3.05 2.07
N SER A 455 -10.48 2.86 0.87
CA SER A 455 -9.22 2.14 0.67
C SER A 455 -8.24 2.89 -0.24
N GLY A 456 -6.94 2.80 0.06
CA GLY A 456 -5.85 3.34 -0.75
C GLY A 456 -5.08 2.24 -1.51
N GLN A 457 -4.21 2.64 -2.42
CA GLN A 457 -3.23 1.77 -3.07
C GLN A 457 -1.83 2.08 -2.54
N ILE A 458 -1.10 1.01 -2.24
CA ILE A 458 0.29 1.04 -1.80
C ILE A 458 1.17 0.40 -2.87
N PHE A 459 2.39 0.93 -3.03
CA PHE A 459 3.38 0.52 -4.02
C PHE A 459 4.63 0.04 -3.29
N GLU A 460 4.77 -1.27 -3.12
CA GLU A 460 5.80 -1.88 -2.29
C GLU A 460 7.06 -2.20 -3.11
N PRO A 461 8.20 -1.54 -2.86
CA PRO A 461 9.47 -1.90 -3.46
C PRO A 461 10.03 -3.18 -2.83
N VAL A 462 10.76 -3.97 -3.62
CA VAL A 462 11.39 -5.22 -3.14
C VAL A 462 12.46 -5.05 -2.06
N ASP A 463 12.89 -3.81 -1.80
CA ASP A 463 13.96 -3.44 -0.87
C ASP A 463 13.54 -2.41 0.21
N PHE A 464 12.23 -2.22 0.41
CA PHE A 464 11.65 -1.43 1.51
C PHE A 464 11.80 0.10 1.44
N LEU A 465 12.45 0.65 0.41
CA LEU A 465 12.66 2.10 0.30
C LEU A 465 12.20 2.65 -1.05
N GLY A 466 11.74 3.91 -1.06
CA GLY A 466 11.30 4.58 -2.27
C GLY A 466 12.40 4.74 -3.33
N PHE A 467 12.00 4.75 -4.59
CA PHE A 467 12.86 5.15 -5.71
C PHE A 467 12.63 6.64 -6.00
N ILE A 468 13.65 7.45 -5.70
CA ILE A 468 13.61 8.91 -5.82
C ILE A 468 14.90 9.38 -6.50
N GLY A 469 14.77 10.02 -7.66
CA GLY A 469 15.90 10.57 -8.40
C GLY A 469 15.76 10.35 -9.90
N LYS A 470 16.88 10.45 -10.63
CA LYS A 470 16.88 10.27 -12.10
C LYS A 470 16.34 8.91 -12.53
N ASN A 471 15.43 8.94 -13.50
CA ASN A 471 14.96 7.76 -14.18
C ASN A 471 16.15 7.08 -14.88
N GLN A 472 16.21 5.75 -14.84
CA GLN A 472 17.39 5.01 -15.31
C GLN A 472 17.70 5.32 -16.78
N GLY A 473 18.90 5.81 -17.11
CA GLY A 473 19.27 6.14 -18.49
C GLY A 473 18.65 7.45 -19.02
N CYS A 474 18.14 8.29 -18.12
CA CYS A 474 17.69 9.65 -18.39
C CYS A 474 18.55 10.63 -17.58
N ASP A 475 18.85 11.79 -18.15
CA ASP A 475 19.68 12.82 -17.50
C ASP A 475 18.84 13.93 -16.85
N LYS A 476 17.60 14.09 -17.31
CA LYS A 476 16.70 15.23 -17.04
C LYS A 476 15.29 14.80 -16.61
N ILE A 477 14.98 13.51 -16.63
CA ILE A 477 13.71 12.96 -16.14
C ILE A 477 13.94 12.29 -14.78
N TYR A 478 13.19 12.71 -13.78
CA TYR A 478 13.20 12.20 -12.42
C TYR A 478 11.90 11.43 -12.12
N ILE A 479 11.97 10.46 -11.21
CA ILE A 479 10.81 9.66 -10.77
C ILE A 479 10.69 9.68 -9.25
N VAL A 480 9.46 9.50 -8.76
CA VAL A 480 9.13 9.24 -7.35
C VAL A 480 8.13 8.10 -7.29
N THR A 481 8.53 6.95 -6.75
CA THR A 481 7.71 5.71 -6.72
C THR A 481 8.16 4.74 -5.62
N GLY A 482 7.40 3.68 -5.37
CA GLY A 482 7.73 2.63 -4.41
C GLY A 482 7.69 3.10 -2.96
N ASP A 483 6.68 3.89 -2.61
CA ASP A 483 6.65 4.63 -1.36
C ASP A 483 6.14 3.83 -0.14
N SER A 484 5.68 2.58 -0.34
CA SER A 484 5.08 1.74 0.70
C SER A 484 3.95 2.51 1.44
N GLY A 485 3.75 2.33 2.75
CA GLY A 485 2.84 3.20 3.53
C GLY A 485 3.47 4.53 3.96
N ASP A 486 4.74 4.79 3.61
CA ASP A 486 5.52 5.96 4.00
C ASP A 486 5.44 7.14 3.01
N GLY A 487 4.44 7.14 2.13
CA GLY A 487 4.28 8.10 1.02
C GLY A 487 4.31 9.58 1.40
N LEU A 488 3.86 9.94 2.61
CA LEU A 488 3.86 11.34 3.05
C LEU A 488 5.27 11.86 3.32
N THR A 489 6.13 11.03 3.94
CA THR A 489 7.54 11.34 4.15
C THR A 489 8.38 11.13 2.90
N HIS A 490 8.18 10.03 2.16
CA HIS A 490 8.88 9.80 0.89
C HIS A 490 8.61 10.92 -0.13
N GLY A 491 7.36 11.34 -0.30
CA GLY A 491 7.01 12.41 -1.23
C GLY A 491 7.57 13.77 -0.81
N THR A 492 7.63 14.05 0.49
CA THR A 492 8.26 15.28 0.99
C THR A 492 9.77 15.25 0.81
N LEU A 493 10.40 14.10 1.09
CA LEU A 493 11.81 13.86 0.85
C LEU A 493 12.15 14.05 -0.64
N ALA A 494 11.30 13.55 -1.55
CA ALA A 494 11.49 13.70 -2.98
C ALA A 494 11.63 15.15 -3.42
N GLY A 495 10.83 16.06 -2.85
CA GLY A 495 10.94 17.48 -3.15
C GLY A 495 12.33 18.05 -2.83
N LYS A 496 12.96 17.62 -1.74
CA LYS A 496 14.33 18.01 -1.41
C LYS A 496 15.35 17.35 -2.33
N LEU A 497 15.32 16.01 -2.45
CA LEU A 497 16.35 15.27 -3.18
C LEU A 497 16.43 15.73 -4.64
N ILE A 498 15.27 15.87 -5.29
CA ILE A 498 15.18 16.25 -6.69
C ILE A 498 15.53 17.73 -6.89
N ALA A 499 15.07 18.62 -6.00
CA ALA A 499 15.42 20.04 -6.10
C ALA A 499 16.93 20.27 -5.92
N ASP A 500 17.56 19.56 -4.97
CA ASP A 500 19.02 19.61 -4.75
C ASP A 500 19.77 19.11 -6.00
N GLU A 501 19.32 18.02 -6.62
CA GLU A 501 19.96 17.48 -7.83
C GLU A 501 19.79 18.41 -9.05
N ILE A 502 18.62 19.05 -9.21
CA ILE A 502 18.37 20.05 -10.27
C ILE A 502 19.22 21.32 -10.08
N GLU A 503 19.56 21.68 -8.84
CA GLU A 503 20.46 22.78 -8.53
C GLU A 503 21.93 22.47 -8.86
N GLY A 504 22.27 21.18 -8.95
CA GLY A 504 23.55 20.67 -9.46
C GLY A 504 24.68 20.75 -8.44
N ASN A 505 25.93 20.83 -8.94
CA ASN A 505 27.17 20.68 -8.17
C ASN A 505 27.36 21.68 -7.00
N ASN A 506 26.49 22.67 -6.86
CA ASN A 506 26.52 23.61 -5.73
C ASN A 506 25.87 23.03 -4.46
N VAL A 507 25.15 21.91 -4.56
CA VAL A 507 24.47 21.26 -3.44
C VAL A 507 24.89 19.79 -3.40
N THR A 508 25.39 19.35 -2.24
CA THR A 508 25.65 17.93 -1.97
C THR A 508 24.50 17.39 -1.13
N ASN A 509 23.99 16.21 -1.48
CA ASN A 509 22.93 15.55 -0.73
C ASN A 509 23.35 14.11 -0.39
N ASP A 510 23.71 13.90 0.86
CA ASP A 510 24.25 12.63 1.36
C ASP A 510 23.18 11.50 1.39
N TRP A 511 21.91 11.83 1.21
CA TRP A 511 20.81 10.86 1.20
C TRP A 511 20.48 10.33 -0.20
N ALA A 512 20.81 11.08 -1.26
CA ALA A 512 20.37 10.79 -2.62
C ALA A 512 20.74 9.37 -3.09
N THR A 513 21.93 8.88 -2.74
CA THR A 513 22.42 7.55 -3.11
C THR A 513 21.51 6.42 -2.59
N LEU A 514 20.94 6.56 -1.39
CA LEU A 514 20.06 5.53 -0.81
C LEU A 514 18.78 5.35 -1.63
N TYR A 515 18.25 6.45 -2.20
CA TYR A 515 16.97 6.44 -2.91
C TYR A 515 17.12 6.37 -4.44
N ALA A 516 18.35 6.45 -4.95
CA ALA A 516 18.61 6.49 -6.39
C ALA A 516 17.98 5.29 -7.14
N PRO A 517 17.19 5.49 -8.22
CA PRO A 517 16.56 4.40 -8.96
C PRO A 517 17.52 3.38 -9.58
N ASN A 518 18.80 3.72 -9.75
CA ASN A 518 19.83 2.81 -10.29
C ASN A 518 20.49 1.92 -9.22
N ARG A 519 20.18 2.11 -7.92
CA ARG A 519 20.71 1.27 -6.83
C ARG A 519 20.35 -0.21 -7.01
N LEU A 520 19.33 -0.51 -7.83
CA LEU A 520 18.91 -1.85 -8.17
C LEU A 520 20.05 -2.73 -8.70
N ALA A 521 21.03 -2.18 -9.43
CA ALA A 521 22.16 -2.97 -9.95
C ALA A 521 23.03 -3.62 -8.86
N SER A 522 23.06 -3.07 -7.64
CA SER A 522 23.73 -3.69 -6.50
C SER A 522 22.86 -4.74 -5.80
N ILE A 523 21.53 -4.54 -5.78
CA ILE A 523 20.55 -5.42 -5.14
C ILE A 523 20.34 -6.70 -5.98
N LEU A 524 20.22 -6.59 -7.31
CA LEU A 524 20.05 -7.71 -8.24
C LEU A 524 21.21 -8.73 -8.17
N LYS A 525 22.41 -8.32 -7.75
CA LYS A 525 23.56 -9.21 -7.55
C LYS A 525 23.49 -10.02 -6.25
N SER A 526 22.59 -9.67 -5.32
CA SER A 526 22.57 -10.18 -3.94
C SER A 526 21.38 -11.07 -3.60
N LEU A 527 20.38 -11.21 -4.49
CA LEU A 527 19.11 -11.87 -4.17
C LEU A 527 18.68 -12.91 -5.22
N PRO A 528 18.45 -14.18 -4.83
CA PRO A 528 17.81 -15.21 -5.67
C PRO A 528 16.33 -14.93 -5.99
N SER A 529 15.69 -13.93 -5.38
CA SER A 529 14.24 -13.71 -5.39
C SER A 529 13.68 -13.17 -6.71
N LEU A 530 14.51 -12.68 -7.63
CA LEU A 530 14.03 -12.15 -8.92
C LEU A 530 13.49 -13.23 -9.86
N ILE A 531 13.87 -14.50 -9.64
CA ILE A 531 13.29 -15.64 -10.35
C ILE A 531 11.79 -15.80 -10.05
N SER A 532 11.28 -15.21 -8.96
CA SER A 532 9.86 -15.25 -8.60
C SER A 532 8.98 -14.28 -9.40
N HIS A 533 9.55 -13.21 -9.97
CA HIS A 533 8.80 -12.29 -10.84
C HIS A 533 8.33 -13.00 -12.14
N ASP A 534 9.16 -13.88 -12.70
CA ASP A 534 8.78 -14.71 -13.86
C ASP A 534 7.63 -15.71 -13.55
N LEU A 535 7.49 -16.15 -12.29
CA LEU A 535 6.37 -16.97 -11.84
C LEU A 535 5.08 -16.15 -11.67
N GLN A 536 5.18 -14.89 -11.22
CA GLN A 536 4.04 -13.98 -11.12
C GLN A 536 3.49 -13.59 -12.50
N ILE A 537 4.35 -13.36 -13.50
CA ILE A 537 3.93 -13.11 -14.90
C ILE A 537 3.07 -14.27 -15.43
N ASN A 538 3.44 -15.53 -15.17
CA ASN A 538 2.63 -16.69 -15.55
C ASN A 538 1.31 -16.83 -14.74
N ALA A 539 1.27 -16.38 -13.48
CA ALA A 539 0.05 -16.34 -12.69
C ALA A 539 -0.91 -15.22 -13.16
N GLN A 540 -0.39 -14.09 -13.61
CA GLN A 540 -1.15 -12.95 -14.14
C GLN A 540 -1.91 -13.31 -15.43
N TYR A 541 -1.36 -14.20 -16.27
CA TYR A 541 -2.08 -14.76 -17.42
C TYR A 541 -3.17 -15.78 -17.04
N LYS A 542 -3.22 -16.30 -15.80
CA LYS A 542 -4.36 -17.12 -15.35
C LYS A 542 -5.67 -16.33 -15.36
N ARG A 543 -5.60 -15.01 -15.18
CA ARG A 543 -6.76 -14.12 -15.24
C ARG A 543 -7.38 -14.05 -16.65
N LEU A 544 -6.62 -14.29 -17.71
CA LEU A 544 -7.17 -14.47 -19.08
C LEU A 544 -8.15 -15.64 -19.18
N LEU A 545 -8.21 -16.52 -18.18
CA LEU A 545 -9.11 -17.68 -18.15
C LEU A 545 -10.19 -17.56 -17.07
N GLN A 546 -10.18 -16.49 -16.26
CA GLN A 546 -11.13 -16.25 -15.18
C GLN A 546 -12.15 -15.18 -15.59
N THR A 547 -13.34 -15.27 -14.99
CA THR A 547 -14.48 -14.37 -15.19
C THR A 547 -15.04 -14.06 -13.80
N ASP A 548 -15.44 -12.81 -13.55
CA ASP A 548 -16.11 -12.45 -12.29
C ASP A 548 -17.60 -12.81 -12.35
N ILE A 549 -18.15 -12.73 -13.56
CA ILE A 549 -19.55 -13.04 -13.87
C ILE A 549 -19.64 -14.02 -15.03
N THR A 550 -20.67 -14.85 -15.03
CA THR A 550 -20.99 -15.75 -16.15
C THR A 550 -22.08 -15.20 -17.05
N ASP A 551 -22.95 -14.35 -16.48
CA ASP A 551 -24.07 -13.72 -17.15
C ASP A 551 -24.20 -12.27 -16.65
N ILE A 552 -24.54 -11.33 -17.54
CA ILE A 552 -24.70 -9.91 -17.19
C ILE A 552 -25.98 -9.71 -16.40
N GLU A 553 -26.97 -10.56 -16.63
CA GLU A 553 -28.30 -10.53 -16.05
C GLU A 553 -28.24 -10.77 -14.54
N ASP A 554 -27.26 -11.56 -14.09
CA ASP A 554 -27.00 -11.87 -12.68
C ASP A 554 -26.40 -10.70 -11.89
N LEU A 555 -25.87 -9.66 -12.55
CA LEU A 555 -25.36 -8.49 -11.85
C LEU A 555 -26.50 -7.74 -11.15
N ALA A 556 -26.33 -7.43 -9.87
CA ALA A 556 -27.22 -6.49 -9.18
C ALA A 556 -26.98 -5.04 -9.67
N PRO A 557 -27.98 -4.15 -9.62
CA PRO A 557 -27.78 -2.72 -9.82
C PRO A 557 -26.69 -2.16 -8.88
N GLY A 558 -25.82 -1.31 -9.43
CA GLY A 558 -24.66 -0.76 -8.71
C GLY A 558 -23.45 -1.69 -8.62
N CYS A 559 -23.46 -2.85 -9.28
CA CYS A 559 -22.35 -3.81 -9.31
C CYS A 559 -21.73 -3.93 -10.70
N GLY A 560 -20.49 -4.41 -10.74
CA GLY A 560 -19.78 -4.71 -11.97
C GLY A 560 -19.13 -6.08 -11.93
N GLY A 561 -18.51 -6.45 -13.04
CA GLY A 561 -17.84 -7.73 -13.22
C GLY A 561 -17.15 -7.80 -14.56
N VAL A 562 -16.14 -8.65 -14.67
CA VAL A 562 -15.53 -8.99 -15.95
C VAL A 562 -16.13 -10.27 -16.50
N LEU A 563 -16.65 -10.18 -17.73
CA LEU A 563 -17.08 -11.32 -18.53
C LEU A 563 -15.97 -11.69 -19.52
N ASN A 564 -15.51 -12.93 -19.47
CA ASN A 564 -14.43 -13.43 -20.32
C ASN A 564 -14.89 -14.59 -21.23
N PRO A 565 -15.61 -14.28 -22.33
CA PRO A 565 -16.12 -15.30 -23.24
C PRO A 565 -14.99 -15.91 -24.08
N LYS A 566 -14.97 -17.24 -24.23
CA LYS A 566 -13.93 -17.95 -25.03
C LYS A 566 -13.86 -17.52 -26.51
N THR A 567 -14.92 -16.90 -27.04
CA THR A 567 -15.08 -16.57 -28.47
C THR A 567 -15.02 -15.07 -28.77
N LYS A 568 -14.92 -14.21 -27.75
CA LYS A 568 -14.87 -12.74 -27.93
C LYS A 568 -13.80 -12.14 -27.02
N LYS A 569 -13.54 -10.84 -27.19
CA LYS A 569 -12.62 -10.11 -26.29
C LYS A 569 -13.23 -10.04 -24.88
N PRO A 570 -12.39 -10.10 -23.82
CA PRO A 570 -12.83 -9.87 -22.44
C PRO A 570 -13.51 -8.50 -22.29
N MET A 571 -14.60 -8.46 -21.53
CA MET A 571 -15.45 -7.29 -21.37
C MET A 571 -15.63 -6.97 -19.88
N ALA A 572 -15.40 -5.72 -19.51
CA ALA A 572 -15.74 -5.18 -18.21
C ALA A 572 -17.16 -4.62 -18.28
N VAL A 573 -18.00 -5.00 -17.33
CA VAL A 573 -19.42 -4.69 -17.31
C VAL A 573 -19.75 -4.01 -16.00
N TYR A 574 -20.44 -2.88 -16.07
CA TYR A 574 -21.03 -2.21 -14.92
C TYR A 574 -22.54 -2.07 -15.14
N LYS A 575 -23.33 -2.48 -14.14
CA LYS A 575 -24.77 -2.25 -14.12
C LYS A 575 -25.03 -1.11 -13.16
N ASP A 576 -25.54 0.01 -13.67
CA ASP A 576 -25.79 1.20 -12.87
C ASP A 576 -26.95 1.01 -11.88
N GLU A 577 -27.19 2.03 -11.06
CA GLU A 577 -28.26 2.04 -10.06
C GLU A 577 -29.67 1.93 -10.67
N ASN A 578 -29.86 2.29 -11.94
CA ASN A 578 -31.13 2.16 -12.68
C ASN A 578 -31.25 0.81 -13.41
N GLY A 579 -30.23 -0.04 -13.33
CA GLY A 579 -30.19 -1.33 -14.02
C GLY A 579 -29.70 -1.26 -15.47
N GLN A 580 -29.26 -0.10 -15.95
CA GLN A 580 -28.66 0.03 -17.28
C GLN A 580 -27.24 -0.55 -17.28
N VAL A 581 -26.91 -1.25 -18.35
CA VAL A 581 -25.62 -1.92 -18.52
C VAL A 581 -24.71 -1.06 -19.38
N HIS A 582 -23.48 -0.89 -18.89
CA HIS A 582 -22.40 -0.16 -19.53
C HIS A 582 -21.20 -1.09 -19.71
N THR A 583 -20.62 -1.12 -20.90
CA THR A 583 -19.55 -2.07 -21.23
C THR A 583 -18.27 -1.41 -21.74
N TYR A 584 -17.15 -1.97 -21.32
CA TYR A 584 -15.80 -1.54 -21.66
C TYR A 584 -14.92 -2.73 -21.98
N SER A 585 -13.80 -2.49 -22.67
CA SER A 585 -12.74 -3.50 -22.80
C SER A 585 -12.18 -3.84 -21.42
N ALA A 586 -12.18 -5.13 -21.04
CA ALA A 586 -11.50 -5.56 -19.82
C ALA A 586 -9.96 -5.64 -19.98
N LEU A 587 -9.43 -5.41 -21.17
CA LEU A 587 -7.98 -5.33 -21.40
C LEU A 587 -7.45 -3.97 -20.96
N CYS A 588 -6.64 -3.96 -19.91
CA CYS A 588 -5.95 -2.78 -19.42
C CYS A 588 -5.12 -2.14 -20.55
N PRO A 589 -5.26 -0.83 -20.83
CA PRO A 589 -4.54 -0.16 -21.91
C PRO A 589 -3.03 -0.11 -21.71
N HIS A 590 -2.51 -0.37 -20.50
CA HIS A 590 -1.07 -0.44 -20.23
C HIS A 590 -0.40 -1.61 -20.96
N LEU A 591 -0.67 -2.85 -20.55
CA LEU A 591 -0.06 -4.08 -21.11
C LEU A 591 -1.07 -5.22 -21.33
N LYS A 592 -2.35 -4.88 -21.55
CA LYS A 592 -3.43 -5.81 -21.89
C LYS A 592 -3.72 -6.89 -20.84
N GLY A 593 -3.31 -6.67 -19.59
CA GLY A 593 -3.80 -7.45 -18.45
C GLY A 593 -5.32 -7.38 -18.34
N VAL A 594 -5.98 -8.48 -18.01
CA VAL A 594 -7.44 -8.51 -17.80
C VAL A 594 -7.73 -7.97 -16.41
N VAL A 595 -8.55 -6.92 -16.32
CA VAL A 595 -8.97 -6.32 -15.05
C VAL A 595 -9.91 -7.23 -14.24
N CYS A 596 -10.22 -6.85 -13.02
CA CYS A 596 -11.21 -7.49 -12.17
C CYS A 596 -12.04 -6.46 -11.42
N TRP A 597 -13.28 -6.80 -11.09
CA TRP A 597 -14.14 -5.92 -10.31
C TRP A 597 -13.71 -5.85 -8.85
N ASN A 598 -13.58 -4.63 -8.33
CA ASN A 598 -13.40 -4.31 -6.93
C ASN A 598 -14.74 -3.75 -6.41
N SER A 599 -15.44 -4.56 -5.62
CA SER A 599 -16.74 -4.19 -5.07
C SER A 599 -16.67 -3.12 -3.98
N ALA A 600 -15.58 -3.05 -3.21
CA ALA A 600 -15.40 -2.06 -2.15
C ALA A 600 -15.33 -0.62 -2.69
N GLU A 601 -14.62 -0.41 -3.80
CA GLU A 601 -14.43 0.92 -4.40
C GLU A 601 -15.19 1.14 -5.70
N LYS A 602 -15.98 0.15 -6.13
CA LYS A 602 -16.68 0.14 -7.42
C LYS A 602 -15.74 0.49 -8.59
N SER A 603 -14.64 -0.25 -8.71
CA SER A 603 -13.58 -0.01 -9.69
C SER A 603 -13.21 -1.29 -10.44
N PHE A 604 -12.56 -1.14 -11.59
CA PHE A 604 -11.88 -2.23 -12.27
C PHE A 604 -10.37 -2.12 -12.02
N ASP A 605 -9.81 -3.13 -11.39
CA ASP A 605 -8.41 -3.13 -10.96
C ASP A 605 -7.61 -4.12 -11.82
N CYS A 606 -6.41 -3.72 -12.25
CA CYS A 606 -5.52 -4.55 -13.05
C CYS A 606 -4.54 -5.30 -12.13
N PRO A 607 -4.61 -6.64 -12.03
CA PRO A 607 -3.77 -7.41 -11.11
C PRO A 607 -2.30 -7.54 -11.55
N VAL A 608 -1.94 -6.96 -12.70
CA VAL A 608 -0.62 -7.09 -13.32
C VAL A 608 0.33 -6.01 -12.81
N HIS A 609 -0.08 -4.74 -12.93
CA HIS A 609 0.75 -3.58 -12.60
C HIS A 609 -0.02 -2.53 -11.78
N GLY A 610 -1.15 -2.91 -11.17
CA GLY A 610 -1.88 -2.03 -10.25
C GLY A 610 -2.65 -0.86 -10.88
N SER A 611 -2.83 -0.81 -12.21
CA SER A 611 -3.70 0.22 -12.80
C SER A 611 -5.14 0.06 -12.35
N ARG A 612 -5.83 1.17 -12.06
CA ARG A 612 -7.24 1.16 -11.63
C ARG A 612 -8.09 2.08 -12.49
N PHE A 613 -9.32 1.64 -12.73
CA PHE A 613 -10.31 2.35 -13.53
C PHE A 613 -11.61 2.49 -12.74
N SER A 614 -12.29 3.62 -12.82
CA SER A 614 -13.61 3.80 -12.20
C SER A 614 -14.65 2.84 -12.79
N LYS A 615 -15.85 2.81 -12.21
CA LYS A 615 -16.99 2.07 -12.76
C LYS A 615 -17.35 2.51 -14.19
N GLU A 616 -17.06 3.77 -14.55
CA GLU A 616 -17.19 4.33 -15.91
C GLU A 616 -15.96 4.05 -16.80
N GLY A 617 -14.95 3.32 -16.30
CA GLY A 617 -13.73 3.00 -17.05
C GLY A 617 -12.69 4.12 -17.11
N ILE A 618 -12.85 5.20 -16.34
CA ILE A 618 -11.87 6.31 -16.27
C ILE A 618 -10.60 5.86 -15.54
N CYS A 619 -9.42 6.12 -16.10
CA CYS A 619 -8.15 5.81 -15.45
C CYS A 619 -7.93 6.70 -14.21
N VAL A 620 -8.02 6.09 -13.02
CA VAL A 620 -7.87 6.76 -11.72
C VAL A 620 -6.53 6.47 -11.04
N ALA A 621 -5.84 5.40 -11.42
CA ALA A 621 -4.48 5.10 -10.98
C ALA A 621 -3.67 4.43 -12.10
N GLY A 622 -2.42 4.91 -12.28
CA GLY A 622 -1.48 4.42 -13.28
C GLY A 622 -0.94 3.02 -12.98
N PRO A 623 -0.06 2.46 -13.83
CA PRO A 623 0.67 3.11 -14.94
C PRO A 623 -0.12 3.29 -16.26
N ALA A 624 -1.37 2.83 -16.35
CA ALA A 624 -2.20 3.09 -17.52
C ALA A 624 -2.34 4.59 -17.83
N LYS A 625 -2.20 4.95 -19.11
CA LYS A 625 -2.28 6.34 -19.59
C LYS A 625 -3.60 6.70 -20.24
N ALA A 626 -4.50 5.75 -20.36
CA ALA A 626 -5.77 5.92 -21.06
C ALA A 626 -6.87 5.23 -20.27
N ASN A 627 -8.10 5.63 -20.52
CA ASN A 627 -9.30 4.97 -20.00
C ASN A 627 -9.47 3.57 -20.61
N LEU A 628 -10.33 2.74 -20.01
CA LEU A 628 -10.82 1.54 -20.68
C LEU A 628 -11.63 1.96 -21.90
N SER A 629 -11.43 1.31 -23.05
CA SER A 629 -12.17 1.64 -24.27
C SER A 629 -13.65 1.23 -24.12
N PRO A 630 -14.62 2.14 -24.33
CA PRO A 630 -16.04 1.78 -24.39
C PRO A 630 -16.31 0.72 -25.46
N MET A 631 -17.24 -0.19 -25.18
CA MET A 631 -17.69 -1.23 -26.11
C MET A 631 -19.12 -1.02 -26.62
N ASP A 632 -19.84 -0.07 -26.03
CA ASP A 632 -21.16 0.38 -26.45
C ASP A 632 -21.30 1.91 -26.31
N LYS A 633 -22.44 2.44 -26.76
CA LYS A 633 -22.75 3.88 -26.65
C LYS A 633 -22.99 4.34 -25.21
N GLY A 634 -23.45 3.45 -24.33
CA GLY A 634 -23.70 3.79 -22.92
C GLY A 634 -22.39 4.13 -22.22
N GLY A 635 -21.39 3.27 -22.36
CA GLY A 635 -20.06 3.48 -21.81
C GLY A 635 -19.35 4.72 -22.37
N GLU A 636 -19.57 5.08 -23.63
CA GLU A 636 -19.03 6.31 -24.22
C GLU A 636 -19.64 7.57 -23.58
N VAL A 637 -20.98 7.58 -23.42
CA VAL A 637 -21.70 8.68 -22.76
C VAL A 637 -21.30 8.80 -21.29
N ASP A 638 -21.23 7.68 -20.57
CA ASP A 638 -20.83 7.64 -19.16
C ASP A 638 -19.42 8.21 -18.94
N GLN A 639 -18.47 7.85 -19.83
CA GLN A 639 -17.12 8.43 -19.77
C GLN A 639 -17.12 9.94 -20.00
N GLY A 640 -17.88 10.42 -20.99
CA GLY A 640 -18.00 11.85 -21.27
C GLY A 640 -18.54 12.61 -20.06
N ILE A 641 -19.63 12.12 -19.47
CA ILE A 641 -20.24 12.70 -18.27
C ILE A 641 -19.26 12.69 -17.09
N ALA A 642 -18.53 11.59 -16.89
CA ALA A 642 -17.60 11.42 -15.76
C ALA A 642 -16.42 12.41 -15.80
N VAL A 643 -15.94 12.77 -16.99
CA VAL A 643 -14.86 13.78 -17.15
C VAL A 643 -15.38 15.20 -17.29
N GLY A 644 -16.71 15.38 -17.32
CA GLY A 644 -17.36 16.68 -17.49
C GLY A 644 -17.30 17.22 -18.91
N ALA A 645 -17.30 16.35 -19.92
CA ALA A 645 -17.60 16.74 -21.29
C ALA A 645 -19.11 17.04 -21.42
N GLU A 646 -19.45 18.16 -22.06
CA GLU A 646 -20.83 18.58 -22.33
C GLU A 646 -21.49 17.78 -23.46
#